data_AF-A0A960ARI0-F1
#
_entry.id   AF-A0A960ARI0-F1
#
_cell.length_a   1.000
_cell.length_b   1.000
_cell.length_c   1.000
_cell.angle_alpha   90.00
_cell.angle_beta   90.00
_cell.angle_gamma   90.00
#
_symmetry.space_group_name_H-M   'P 1'
#
loop_
_entity.id
_entity.type
_entity.pdbx_description
1 polymer ?
#
loop_
_entity_poly.entity_id
_entity_poly.type
_entity_poly.pdbx_seq_one_letter_code
_entity_poly.pdbx_strand_id
1 'polypeptide(L)'
;MVEVPEISFTSRVATMASMASIGMSYQPGLLPRSVGDQAILTGLTSAINYGLVAVTGSAVEGLAAAVVGHKRMQRPGVAGVTQAVAHAGAMAAGLAVYRLLPRRESEPARRAALRSAGWVTGVTGVTGLMASSVLGAAEILQARRGWSYRRVVGPGTFALATVTAIGLTARNRRDARRDVLPIPRDPLPLSSQAAAYEQRQTDKYEKSPSLARSLAFGVGVSAGLQGAAFVESVSADGIAHLVKRTSPSMSPFANWLGHSVSLGMVGAGLIAGLEYVNRQADAGGAAIEAAYSKQPTMLTVSGGPGSQIPFDTLSREGRRIVNMALPAAEITAVTGKPAMDPVRAFAGIATATQVDERVDLLMRELEDMGAFERKVLCFCSPTGTGYLNYVMMETLEYLTGGDCATFALQYSLRPSFISLDRVAMGREQNRAMLHALTWRIRAIPENRRPKLLVFGESLGAHTMQDAFLHEGTRGFDRAGVDRALFIGTPAASGWAKRWRADKQKTDPDGCVVEVASYEEYEALSESVKKSARIFLVSHHEDPIVRFEPELAVECPPWLRDAREPGVPRGMRWRPVGTFLNVGVDLKNSTDVVPGVFVSRGHDYRASIARFTSLAFDLPVDSETMASIERALRLRELTWATDRVQAEQLQRATEALQRQLSQWGVTDLSGAITAPSA
;
A
#
# COMPACT_ATOMS: atom_id res chain seq x y z
N MET A 1 -20.31 -26.02 37.34
CA MET A 1 -19.82 -26.28 35.98
C MET A 1 -20.57 -25.34 35.06
N VAL A 2 -19.93 -24.31 34.54
CA VAL A 2 -20.56 -23.46 33.52
C VAL A 2 -20.74 -24.34 32.29
N GLU A 3 -21.98 -24.62 31.89
CA GLU A 3 -22.27 -25.28 30.61
C GLU A 3 -21.64 -24.43 29.50
N VAL A 4 -20.59 -24.94 28.88
CA VAL A 4 -19.98 -24.28 27.73
C VAL A 4 -21.01 -24.29 26.60
N PRO A 5 -21.41 -23.12 26.06
CA PRO A 5 -22.37 -23.03 24.96
C PRO A 5 -22.01 -23.95 23.79
N GLU A 6 -23.01 -24.61 23.21
CA GLU A 6 -22.84 -25.56 22.13
C GLU A 6 -22.48 -24.84 20.82
N ILE A 7 -21.32 -25.18 20.22
CA ILE A 7 -20.92 -24.62 18.91
C ILE A 7 -21.93 -25.07 17.85
N SER A 8 -22.65 -24.09 17.28
CA SER A 8 -23.68 -24.29 16.26
C SER A 8 -23.15 -25.00 15.01
N PHE A 9 -24.04 -25.60 14.22
CA PHE A 9 -23.65 -26.22 12.94
C PHE A 9 -22.99 -25.19 12.02
N THR A 10 -23.60 -24.01 11.87
CA THR A 10 -23.04 -22.91 11.09
C THR A 10 -21.64 -22.49 11.57
N SER A 11 -21.43 -22.36 12.89
CA SER A 11 -20.11 -22.04 13.44
C SER A 11 -19.06 -23.09 13.08
N ARG A 12 -19.43 -24.38 12.99
CA ARG A 12 -18.52 -25.45 12.51
C ARG A 12 -18.17 -25.30 11.04
N VAL A 13 -19.16 -24.98 10.20
CA VAL A 13 -18.96 -24.71 8.77
C VAL A 13 -18.01 -23.52 8.58
N ALA A 14 -18.20 -22.45 9.36
CA ALA A 14 -17.35 -21.27 9.36
C ALA A 14 -15.93 -21.57 9.87
N THR A 15 -15.78 -22.32 10.96
CA THR A 15 -14.46 -22.76 11.47
C THR A 15 -13.70 -23.56 10.42
N MET A 16 -14.36 -24.48 9.72
CA MET A 16 -13.70 -25.28 8.69
C MET A 16 -13.26 -24.44 7.49
N ALA A 17 -14.10 -23.49 7.05
CA ALA A 17 -13.73 -22.54 6.00
C ALA A 17 -12.56 -21.64 6.43
N SER A 18 -12.59 -21.16 7.67
CA SER A 18 -11.53 -20.36 8.28
C SER A 18 -10.20 -21.14 8.32
N MET A 19 -10.20 -22.40 8.75
CA MET A 19 -9.00 -23.23 8.75
C MET A 19 -8.48 -23.51 7.34
N ALA A 20 -9.36 -23.78 6.37
CA ALA A 20 -8.95 -23.88 4.97
C ALA A 20 -8.29 -22.57 4.49
N SER A 21 -8.79 -21.41 4.95
CA SER A 21 -8.22 -20.12 4.59
C SER A 21 -6.84 -19.83 5.16
N ILE A 22 -6.43 -20.53 6.22
CA ILE A 22 -5.03 -20.55 6.68
C ILE A 22 -4.14 -21.05 5.55
N GLY A 23 -4.46 -22.20 4.96
CA GLY A 23 -3.68 -22.72 3.84
C GLY A 23 -3.69 -21.80 2.63
N MET A 24 -4.81 -21.10 2.43
CA MET A 24 -5.00 -20.12 1.35
C MET A 24 -4.13 -18.86 1.50
N SER A 25 -3.86 -18.38 2.71
CA SER A 25 -3.04 -17.17 2.96
C SER A 25 -1.56 -17.36 2.59
N TYR A 26 -1.08 -18.61 2.51
CA TYR A 26 0.28 -18.98 2.12
C TYR A 26 0.53 -18.96 0.61
N GLN A 27 -0.43 -18.54 -0.21
CA GLN A 27 -0.16 -18.25 -1.62
C GLN A 27 0.89 -17.13 -1.76
N PRO A 28 1.69 -17.09 -2.85
CA PRO A 28 2.65 -16.01 -3.05
C PRO A 28 1.95 -14.65 -3.11
N GLY A 29 2.60 -13.62 -2.56
CA GLY A 29 2.24 -12.21 -2.71
C GLY A 29 3.14 -11.55 -3.74
N LEU A 30 2.89 -10.28 -4.03
CA LEU A 30 3.73 -9.48 -4.94
C LEU A 30 5.15 -9.29 -4.38
N LEU A 31 5.28 -9.26 -3.05
CA LEU A 31 6.55 -9.12 -2.36
C LEU A 31 6.73 -10.23 -1.30
N PRO A 32 7.99 -10.53 -0.89
CA PRO A 32 8.24 -11.42 0.24
C PRO A 32 7.62 -10.88 1.54
N ARG A 33 7.26 -11.79 2.44
CA ARG A 33 6.66 -11.47 3.73
C ARG A 33 7.49 -12.07 4.85
N SER A 34 7.64 -11.32 5.95
CA SER A 34 8.21 -11.89 7.17
C SER A 34 7.24 -12.90 7.80
N VAL A 35 7.74 -13.69 8.75
CA VAL A 35 6.90 -14.61 9.53
C VAL A 35 5.77 -13.86 10.26
N GLY A 36 6.07 -12.66 10.77
CA GLY A 36 5.09 -11.81 11.46
C GLY A 36 3.99 -11.31 10.50
N ASP A 37 4.36 -10.83 9.32
CA ASP A 37 3.41 -10.35 8.32
C ASP A 37 2.51 -11.48 7.81
N GLN A 38 3.08 -12.67 7.61
CA GLN A 38 2.30 -13.86 7.26
C GLN A 38 1.30 -14.24 8.37
N ALA A 39 1.68 -14.13 9.64
CA ALA A 39 0.79 -14.42 10.76
C ALA A 39 -0.38 -13.43 10.81
N ILE A 40 -0.11 -12.13 10.62
CA ILE A 40 -1.14 -11.08 10.53
C ILE A 40 -2.10 -11.36 9.38
N LEU A 41 -1.59 -11.59 8.17
CA LEU A 41 -2.41 -11.91 7.00
C LEU A 41 -3.29 -13.14 7.23
N THR A 42 -2.71 -14.18 7.83
CA THR A 42 -3.42 -15.43 8.12
C THR A 42 -4.55 -15.20 9.12
N GLY A 43 -4.29 -14.45 10.19
CA GLY A 43 -5.31 -14.07 11.18
C GLY A 43 -6.46 -13.27 10.56
N LEU A 44 -6.14 -12.20 9.81
CA LEU A 44 -7.14 -11.35 9.14
C LEU A 44 -7.97 -12.12 8.10
N THR A 45 -7.31 -12.88 7.23
CA THR A 45 -7.99 -13.69 6.20
C THR A 45 -8.92 -14.71 6.83
N SER A 46 -8.46 -15.35 7.91
CA SER A 46 -9.25 -16.36 8.62
C SER A 46 -10.47 -15.75 9.32
N ALA A 47 -10.30 -14.64 10.04
CA ALA A 47 -11.38 -13.97 10.74
C ALA A 47 -12.48 -13.47 9.79
N ILE A 48 -12.09 -12.82 8.69
CA ILE A 48 -13.04 -12.33 7.68
C ILE A 48 -13.74 -13.49 6.98
N ASN A 49 -13.01 -14.54 6.60
CA ASN A 49 -13.61 -15.70 5.94
C ASN A 49 -14.56 -16.46 6.89
N TYR A 50 -14.23 -16.54 8.18
CA TYR A 50 -15.14 -17.06 9.20
C TYR A 50 -16.46 -16.29 9.20
N GLY A 51 -16.40 -14.95 9.34
CA GLY A 51 -17.60 -14.13 9.42
C GLY A 51 -18.44 -14.18 8.14
N LEU A 52 -17.81 -14.14 6.96
CA LEU A 52 -18.50 -14.29 5.67
C LEU A 52 -19.25 -15.61 5.58
N VAL A 53 -18.62 -16.72 5.98
CA VAL A 53 -19.22 -18.07 5.93
C VAL A 53 -20.26 -18.28 7.04
N ALA A 54 -20.08 -17.67 8.21
CA ALA A 54 -21.07 -17.72 9.29
C ALA A 54 -22.37 -17.01 8.89
N VAL A 55 -22.27 -15.85 8.22
CA VAL A 55 -23.43 -15.13 7.67
C VAL A 55 -24.14 -15.96 6.60
N THR A 56 -23.43 -16.42 5.57
CA THR A 56 -24.04 -17.21 4.50
C THR A 56 -24.57 -18.56 4.99
N GLY A 57 -23.84 -19.25 5.86
CA GLY A 57 -24.26 -20.52 6.46
C GLY A 57 -25.53 -20.38 7.28
N SER A 58 -25.65 -19.30 8.06
CA SER A 58 -26.86 -19.03 8.85
C SER A 58 -28.07 -18.73 7.97
N ALA A 59 -27.87 -18.07 6.82
CA ALA A 59 -28.94 -17.86 5.85
C ALA A 59 -29.41 -19.19 5.25
N VAL A 60 -28.48 -20.08 4.88
CA VAL A 60 -28.78 -21.42 4.36
C VAL A 60 -29.53 -22.25 5.40
N GLU A 61 -29.08 -22.24 6.65
CA GLU A 61 -29.72 -22.93 7.76
C GLU A 61 -31.12 -22.37 8.07
N GLY A 62 -31.28 -21.05 8.07
CA GLY A 62 -32.58 -20.39 8.25
C GLY A 62 -33.59 -20.76 7.16
N LEU A 63 -33.15 -20.80 5.89
CA LEU A 63 -33.98 -21.27 4.76
C LEU A 63 -34.37 -22.74 4.91
N ALA A 64 -33.42 -23.60 5.28
CA ALA A 64 -33.69 -25.01 5.52
C ALA A 64 -34.70 -25.21 6.67
N ALA A 65 -34.56 -24.46 7.75
CA ALA A 65 -35.46 -24.48 8.89
C ALA A 65 -36.86 -23.96 8.55
N ALA A 66 -36.97 -22.96 7.67
CA ALA A 66 -38.25 -22.45 7.19
C ALA A 66 -39.01 -23.49 6.35
N VAL A 67 -38.29 -24.33 5.59
CA VAL A 67 -38.90 -25.38 4.73
C VAL A 67 -39.22 -26.65 5.53
N VAL A 68 -38.27 -27.15 6.32
CA VAL A 68 -38.40 -28.46 7.00
C VAL A 68 -39.09 -28.34 8.37
N GLY A 69 -39.00 -27.16 9.00
CA GLY A 69 -39.50 -26.89 10.33
C GLY A 69 -38.47 -27.23 11.42
N HIS A 70 -38.28 -26.30 12.36
CA HIS A 70 -37.24 -26.36 13.39
C HIS A 70 -37.29 -27.65 14.25
N LYS A 71 -38.50 -28.07 14.66
CA LYS A 71 -38.68 -29.30 15.47
C LYS A 71 -38.34 -30.59 14.71
N ARG A 72 -38.54 -30.62 13.38
CA ARG A 72 -38.21 -31.79 12.56
C ARG A 72 -36.71 -31.88 12.32
N MET A 73 -36.04 -30.75 12.13
CA MET A 73 -34.58 -30.70 11.98
C MET A 73 -33.82 -31.19 13.22
N GLN A 74 -34.42 -31.21 14.41
CA GLN A 74 -33.78 -31.76 15.62
C GLN A 74 -33.81 -33.30 15.71
N ARG A 75 -34.47 -33.99 14.77
CA ARG A 75 -34.49 -35.46 14.76
C ARG A 75 -33.17 -36.03 14.21
N PRO A 76 -32.59 -37.06 14.85
CA PRO A 76 -31.40 -37.75 14.34
C PRO A 76 -31.59 -38.22 12.89
N GLY A 77 -30.57 -38.05 12.03
CA GLY A 77 -30.63 -38.39 10.61
C GLY A 77 -31.33 -37.36 9.72
N VAL A 78 -32.37 -36.69 10.22
CA VAL A 78 -33.03 -35.58 9.49
C VAL A 78 -32.15 -34.34 9.47
N ALA A 79 -31.46 -34.05 10.57
CA ALA A 79 -30.53 -32.93 10.69
C ALA A 79 -29.41 -33.01 9.63
N GLY A 80 -28.70 -34.14 9.59
CA GLY A 80 -27.58 -34.35 8.67
C GLY A 80 -27.99 -34.28 7.19
N VAL A 81 -29.09 -34.95 6.81
CA VAL A 81 -29.61 -34.93 5.44
C VAL A 81 -30.10 -33.53 5.04
N THR A 82 -30.83 -32.85 5.92
CA THR A 82 -31.33 -31.50 5.64
C THR A 82 -30.18 -30.53 5.42
N GLN A 83 -29.17 -30.56 6.29
CA GLN A 83 -27.98 -29.71 6.15
C GLN A 83 -27.19 -30.05 4.89
N ALA A 84 -27.02 -31.33 4.56
CA ALA A 84 -26.33 -31.75 3.34
C ALA A 84 -27.06 -31.25 2.08
N VAL A 85 -28.38 -31.40 2.00
CA VAL A 85 -29.19 -30.94 0.86
C VAL A 85 -29.15 -29.42 0.74
N ALA A 86 -29.31 -28.69 1.86
CA ALA A 86 -29.28 -27.23 1.86
C ALA A 86 -27.93 -26.69 1.38
N HIS A 87 -26.82 -27.28 1.83
CA HIS A 87 -25.48 -26.87 1.44
C HIS A 87 -25.09 -27.32 0.03
N ALA A 88 -25.61 -28.46 -0.46
CA ALA A 88 -25.51 -28.82 -1.88
C ALA A 88 -26.21 -27.79 -2.77
N GLY A 89 -27.42 -27.36 -2.36
CA GLY A 89 -28.16 -26.30 -3.03
C GLY A 89 -27.39 -24.97 -3.04
N ALA A 90 -26.83 -24.58 -1.90
CA ALA A 90 -25.99 -23.39 -1.78
C ALA A 90 -24.73 -23.47 -2.68
N MET A 91 -24.07 -24.62 -2.73
CA MET A 91 -22.92 -24.86 -3.61
C MET A 91 -23.31 -24.68 -5.08
N ALA A 92 -24.40 -25.31 -5.52
CA ALA A 92 -24.89 -25.23 -6.89
C ALA A 92 -25.32 -23.81 -7.27
N ALA A 93 -26.09 -23.13 -6.41
CA ALA A 93 -26.55 -21.76 -6.62
C ALA A 93 -25.37 -20.77 -6.66
N GLY A 94 -24.42 -20.89 -5.73
CA GLY A 94 -23.22 -20.07 -5.71
C GLY A 94 -22.38 -20.21 -6.98
N LEU A 95 -22.18 -21.45 -7.44
CA LEU A 95 -21.49 -21.74 -8.70
C LEU A 95 -22.25 -21.19 -9.91
N ALA A 96 -23.59 -21.32 -9.92
CA ALA A 96 -24.43 -20.77 -10.99
C ALA A 96 -24.31 -19.24 -11.06
N VAL A 97 -24.43 -18.53 -9.93
CA VAL A 97 -24.23 -17.07 -9.88
C VAL A 97 -22.84 -16.68 -10.36
N TYR A 98 -21.80 -17.39 -9.90
CA TYR A 98 -20.42 -17.12 -10.31
C TYR A 98 -20.19 -17.29 -11.81
N ARG A 99 -20.86 -18.27 -12.45
CA ARG A 99 -20.76 -18.56 -13.88
C ARG A 99 -21.65 -17.66 -14.76
N LEU A 100 -22.86 -17.35 -14.30
CA LEU A 100 -23.85 -16.54 -15.04
C LEU A 100 -23.54 -15.04 -15.00
N LEU A 101 -22.67 -14.60 -14.11
CA LEU A 101 -22.16 -13.23 -14.04
C LEU A 101 -20.71 -13.18 -14.54
N PRO A 102 -20.44 -13.44 -15.83
CA PRO A 102 -19.09 -13.32 -16.36
C PRO A 102 -18.58 -11.89 -16.16
N ARG A 103 -17.26 -11.81 -15.95
CA ARG A 103 -16.51 -10.57 -15.76
C ARG A 103 -16.65 -9.69 -16.99
N ARG A 104 -16.74 -8.39 -16.77
CA ARG A 104 -16.73 -7.38 -17.83
C ARG A 104 -15.80 -6.26 -17.41
N GLU A 105 -15.08 -5.68 -18.37
CA GLU A 105 -14.27 -4.51 -18.10
C GLU A 105 -15.16 -3.35 -17.65
N SER A 106 -14.72 -2.65 -16.61
CA SER A 106 -15.44 -1.52 -16.01
C SER A 106 -16.86 -1.84 -15.53
N GLU A 107 -17.09 -3.07 -15.03
CA GLU A 107 -18.41 -3.42 -14.51
C GLU A 107 -18.75 -2.69 -13.19
N PRO A 108 -20.03 -2.42 -12.90
CA PRO A 108 -20.40 -1.79 -11.64
C PRO A 108 -20.00 -2.67 -10.44
N ALA A 109 -19.44 -2.08 -9.40
CA ALA A 109 -18.98 -2.78 -8.19
C ALA A 109 -20.05 -3.72 -7.59
N ARG A 110 -21.33 -3.35 -7.64
CA ARG A 110 -22.45 -4.22 -7.21
C ARG A 110 -22.51 -5.57 -7.92
N ARG A 111 -22.15 -5.61 -9.20
CA ARG A 111 -22.16 -6.84 -10.02
C ARG A 111 -20.97 -7.73 -9.66
N ALA A 112 -19.78 -7.14 -9.48
CA ALA A 112 -18.60 -7.84 -9.00
C ALA A 112 -18.80 -8.38 -7.57
N ALA A 113 -19.43 -7.58 -6.69
CA ALA A 113 -19.81 -8.00 -5.35
C ALA A 113 -20.82 -9.16 -5.36
N LEU A 114 -21.84 -9.14 -6.23
CA LEU A 114 -22.78 -10.25 -6.38
C LEU A 114 -22.09 -11.54 -6.84
N ARG A 115 -21.16 -11.44 -7.79
CA ARG A 115 -20.34 -12.59 -8.21
C ARG A 115 -19.48 -13.11 -7.05
N SER A 116 -18.87 -12.22 -6.27
CA SER A 116 -18.09 -12.58 -5.07
C SER A 116 -18.95 -13.26 -4.01
N ALA A 117 -20.18 -12.78 -3.79
CA ALA A 117 -21.15 -13.43 -2.92
C ALA A 117 -21.52 -14.84 -3.41
N GLY A 118 -21.65 -15.03 -4.73
CA GLY A 118 -21.80 -16.35 -5.34
C GLY A 118 -20.62 -17.28 -5.03
N TRP A 119 -19.39 -16.77 -5.08
CA TRP A 119 -18.19 -17.53 -4.70
C TRP A 119 -18.19 -17.93 -3.23
N VAL A 120 -18.47 -16.98 -2.31
CA VAL A 120 -18.55 -17.23 -0.87
C VAL A 120 -19.66 -18.24 -0.55
N THR A 121 -20.81 -18.13 -1.21
CA THR A 121 -21.93 -19.09 -1.08
C THR A 121 -21.51 -20.48 -1.56
N GLY A 122 -20.77 -20.56 -2.67
CA GLY A 122 -20.20 -21.80 -3.18
C GLY A 122 -19.26 -22.48 -2.18
N VAL A 123 -18.35 -21.71 -1.59
CA VAL A 123 -17.42 -22.19 -0.55
C VAL A 123 -18.17 -22.63 0.70
N THR A 124 -19.16 -21.87 1.13
CA THR A 124 -20.05 -22.20 2.26
C THR A 124 -20.76 -23.54 2.03
N GLY A 125 -21.26 -23.76 0.81
CA GLY A 125 -21.87 -25.02 0.42
C GLY A 125 -20.89 -26.20 0.49
N VAL A 126 -19.68 -26.03 -0.06
CA VAL A 126 -18.62 -27.05 0.00
C VAL A 126 -18.25 -27.38 1.45
N THR A 127 -18.03 -26.37 2.30
CA THR A 127 -17.66 -26.61 3.70
C THR A 127 -18.83 -27.17 4.51
N GLY A 128 -20.06 -26.75 4.23
CA GLY A 128 -21.25 -27.33 4.82
C GLY A 128 -21.44 -28.80 4.49
N LEU A 129 -21.11 -29.21 3.26
CA LEU A 129 -21.14 -30.62 2.85
C LEU A 129 -20.12 -31.45 3.62
N MET A 130 -18.88 -30.99 3.81
CA MET A 130 -17.93 -31.79 4.59
C MET A 130 -18.31 -31.84 6.08
N ALA A 131 -18.81 -30.74 6.65
CA ALA A 131 -19.33 -30.73 8.02
C ALA A 131 -20.53 -31.70 8.18
N SER A 132 -21.43 -31.73 7.20
CA SER A 132 -22.56 -32.67 7.15
C SER A 132 -22.10 -34.12 7.07
N SER A 133 -21.04 -34.41 6.30
CA SER A 133 -20.44 -35.75 6.22
C SER A 133 -19.87 -36.21 7.55
N VAL A 134 -19.21 -35.33 8.30
CA VAL A 134 -18.72 -35.62 9.66
C VAL A 134 -19.88 -35.88 10.61
N LEU A 135 -20.94 -35.07 10.53
CA LEU A 135 -22.16 -35.26 11.33
C LEU A 135 -22.81 -36.61 11.04
N GLY A 136 -23.02 -36.96 9.78
CA GLY A 136 -23.61 -38.24 9.38
C GLY A 136 -22.77 -39.44 9.80
N ALA A 137 -21.44 -39.35 9.67
CA ALA A 137 -20.53 -40.40 10.16
C ALA A 137 -20.63 -40.59 11.68
N ALA A 138 -20.76 -39.49 12.43
CA ALA A 138 -20.93 -39.54 13.88
C ALA A 138 -22.29 -40.12 14.29
N GLU A 139 -23.37 -39.81 13.57
CA GLU A 139 -24.70 -40.41 13.77
C GLU A 139 -24.66 -41.93 13.53
N ILE A 140 -23.96 -42.39 12.47
CA ILE A 140 -23.76 -43.82 12.21
C ILE A 140 -22.97 -44.49 13.33
N LEU A 141 -21.91 -43.86 13.83
CA LEU A 141 -21.11 -44.38 14.94
C LEU A 141 -21.91 -44.44 16.24
N GLN A 142 -22.80 -43.48 16.50
CA GLN A 142 -23.71 -43.52 17.63
C GLN A 142 -24.68 -44.70 17.50
N ALA A 143 -25.28 -44.87 16.33
CA ALA A 143 -26.22 -45.97 16.08
C ALA A 143 -25.55 -47.35 16.18
N ARG A 144 -24.28 -47.48 15.76
CA ARG A 144 -23.57 -48.78 15.72
C ARG A 144 -22.78 -49.11 16.99
N ARG A 145 -22.20 -48.12 17.67
CA ARG A 145 -21.26 -48.32 18.79
C ARG A 145 -21.69 -47.66 20.09
N GLY A 146 -22.84 -46.98 20.12
CA GLY A 146 -23.33 -46.26 21.31
C GLY A 146 -22.48 -45.04 21.70
N TRP A 147 -21.50 -44.65 20.87
CA TRP A 147 -20.68 -43.48 21.12
C TRP A 147 -21.54 -42.22 20.99
N SER A 148 -21.48 -41.31 21.96
CA SER A 148 -22.15 -40.03 21.82
C SER A 148 -21.58 -39.30 20.60
N TYR A 149 -22.41 -39.03 19.59
CA TYR A 149 -22.01 -38.28 18.38
C TYR A 149 -21.33 -36.95 18.75
N ARG A 150 -21.74 -36.33 19.87
CA ARG A 150 -21.15 -35.10 20.42
C ARG A 150 -19.65 -35.20 20.67
N ARG A 151 -19.15 -36.38 21.07
CA ARG A 151 -17.71 -36.63 21.29
C ARG A 151 -16.92 -36.79 19.99
N VAL A 152 -17.59 -37.00 18.86
CA VAL A 152 -16.96 -37.30 17.56
C VAL A 152 -17.03 -36.11 16.60
N VAL A 153 -18.15 -35.40 16.53
CA VAL A 153 -18.36 -34.33 15.54
C VAL A 153 -17.36 -33.18 15.68
N GLY A 154 -17.09 -32.73 16.91
CA GLY A 154 -16.11 -31.66 17.18
C GLY A 154 -14.70 -32.04 16.72
N PRO A 155 -14.09 -33.10 17.30
CA PRO A 155 -12.77 -33.56 16.91
C PRO A 155 -12.67 -33.95 15.43
N GLY A 156 -13.70 -34.59 14.87
CA GLY A 156 -13.73 -34.99 13.46
C GLY A 156 -13.73 -33.80 12.50
N THR A 157 -14.51 -32.75 12.81
CA THR A 157 -14.53 -31.52 12.00
C THR A 157 -13.17 -30.83 12.06
N PHE A 158 -12.59 -30.71 13.25
CA PHE A 158 -11.28 -30.11 13.44
C PHE A 158 -10.16 -30.88 12.71
N ALA A 159 -10.18 -32.21 12.77
CA ALA A 159 -9.21 -33.05 12.07
C ALA A 159 -9.31 -32.89 10.55
N LEU A 160 -10.51 -32.93 9.98
CA LEU A 160 -10.73 -32.75 8.54
C LEU A 160 -10.30 -31.36 8.06
N ALA A 161 -10.66 -30.34 8.83
CA ALA A 161 -10.25 -28.95 8.57
C ALA A 161 -8.72 -28.80 8.58
N THR A 162 -8.06 -29.43 9.55
CA THR A 162 -6.60 -29.42 9.70
C THR A 162 -5.91 -30.09 8.50
N VAL A 163 -6.36 -31.28 8.10
CA VAL A 163 -5.81 -31.99 6.92
C VAL A 163 -5.97 -31.17 5.65
N THR A 164 -7.14 -30.53 5.47
CA THR A 164 -7.40 -29.65 4.34
C THR A 164 -6.45 -28.44 4.33
N ALA A 165 -6.26 -27.80 5.49
CA ALA A 165 -5.34 -26.67 5.65
C ALA A 165 -3.89 -27.08 5.34
N ILE A 166 -3.44 -28.25 5.82
CA ILE A 166 -2.11 -28.80 5.53
C ILE A 166 -1.93 -28.99 4.01
N GLY A 167 -2.88 -29.65 3.34
CA GLY A 167 -2.81 -29.91 1.90
C GLY A 167 -2.76 -28.63 1.06
N LEU A 168 -3.62 -27.65 1.38
CA LEU A 168 -3.63 -26.35 0.72
C LEU A 168 -2.34 -25.56 0.97
N THR A 169 -1.81 -25.60 2.20
CA THR A 169 -0.53 -24.97 2.55
C THR A 169 0.60 -25.60 1.75
N ALA A 170 0.69 -26.93 1.69
CA ALA A 170 1.72 -27.64 0.94
C ALA A 170 1.68 -27.29 -0.56
N ARG A 171 0.48 -27.25 -1.15
CA ARG A 171 0.27 -26.84 -2.54
C ARG A 171 0.72 -25.40 -2.78
N ASN A 172 0.21 -24.45 -2.01
CA ASN A 172 0.50 -23.03 -2.22
C ASN A 172 1.98 -22.70 -2.00
N ARG A 173 2.65 -23.41 -1.08
CA ARG A 173 4.11 -23.31 -0.90
C ARG A 173 4.90 -23.86 -2.06
N ARG A 174 4.43 -24.95 -2.69
CA ARG A 174 5.06 -25.48 -3.91
C ARG A 174 4.96 -24.46 -5.05
N ASP A 175 3.82 -23.80 -5.19
CA ASP A 175 3.61 -22.75 -6.18
C ASP A 175 4.49 -21.53 -5.85
N ALA A 176 4.53 -21.07 -4.59
CA ALA A 176 5.38 -19.97 -4.16
C ALA A 176 6.88 -20.20 -4.41
N ARG A 177 7.37 -21.45 -4.27
CA ARG A 177 8.76 -21.81 -4.60
C ARG A 177 9.09 -21.73 -6.09
N ARG A 178 8.08 -21.81 -6.96
CA ARG A 178 8.27 -21.69 -8.42
C ARG A 178 8.27 -20.25 -8.89
N ASP A 179 7.65 -19.35 -8.14
CA ASP A 179 7.48 -17.93 -8.48
C ASP A 179 8.35 -17.01 -7.61
N VAL A 180 9.55 -17.47 -7.21
CA VAL A 180 10.45 -16.67 -6.39
C VAL A 180 11.06 -15.58 -7.26
N LEU A 181 10.79 -14.33 -6.89
CA LEU A 181 11.47 -13.16 -7.48
C LEU A 181 12.98 -13.27 -7.27
N PRO A 182 13.79 -12.86 -8.25
CA PRO A 182 15.23 -12.77 -8.04
C PRO A 182 15.54 -11.80 -6.91
N ILE A 183 16.58 -12.12 -6.13
CA ILE A 183 17.07 -11.25 -5.06
C ILE A 183 17.45 -9.90 -5.69
N PRO A 184 16.88 -8.78 -5.20
CA PRO A 184 17.21 -7.46 -5.73
C PRO A 184 18.68 -7.15 -5.45
N ARG A 185 19.38 -6.63 -6.47
CA ARG A 185 20.81 -6.29 -6.42
C ARG A 185 21.00 -4.81 -6.71
N ASP A 186 21.94 -4.21 -6.01
CA ASP A 186 22.38 -2.85 -6.33
C ASP A 186 23.39 -2.93 -7.49
N PRO A 187 23.15 -2.25 -8.62
CA PRO A 187 24.07 -2.28 -9.75
C PRO A 187 25.41 -1.57 -9.47
N LEU A 188 25.47 -0.66 -8.49
CA LEU A 188 26.67 0.14 -8.15
C LEU A 188 26.86 0.25 -6.62
N PRO A 189 27.17 -0.85 -5.93
CA PRO A 189 27.23 -0.87 -4.47
C PRO A 189 28.40 -0.05 -3.90
N LEU A 190 28.16 0.69 -2.81
CA LEU A 190 29.19 1.47 -2.10
C LEU A 190 30.21 0.63 -1.30
N SER A 191 30.03 -0.70 -1.23
CA SER A 191 30.93 -1.76 -0.68
C SER A 191 30.10 -2.90 -0.03
N SER A 192 30.41 -3.29 1.21
CA SER A 192 29.87 -4.47 1.92
C SER A 192 28.42 -4.32 2.40
N GLN A 193 27.87 -3.10 2.43
CA GLN A 193 26.48 -2.85 2.82
C GLN A 193 25.48 -3.52 1.87
N ALA A 194 25.74 -3.50 0.57
CA ALA A 194 24.92 -4.17 -0.43
C ALA A 194 24.96 -5.69 -0.24
N ALA A 195 26.12 -6.27 0.04
CA ALA A 195 26.24 -7.71 0.34
C ALA A 195 25.45 -8.10 1.60
N ALA A 196 25.51 -7.29 2.67
CA ALA A 196 24.72 -7.51 3.87
C ALA A 196 23.21 -7.34 3.63
N TYR A 197 22.81 -6.38 2.77
CA TYR A 197 21.43 -6.23 2.33
C TYR A 197 20.97 -7.45 1.54
N GLU A 198 21.75 -7.89 0.55
CA GLU A 198 21.47 -9.07 -0.26
C GLU A 198 21.34 -10.31 0.61
N GLN A 199 22.20 -10.49 1.63
CA GLN A 199 22.09 -11.59 2.58
C GLN A 199 20.80 -11.53 3.41
N ARG A 200 20.42 -10.35 3.94
CA ARG A 200 19.16 -10.17 4.67
C ARG A 200 17.94 -10.41 3.79
N GLN A 201 17.99 -9.95 2.54
CA GLN A 201 16.93 -10.22 1.57
C GLN A 201 16.89 -11.70 1.25
N THR A 202 18.01 -12.36 0.98
CA THR A 202 18.11 -13.80 0.75
C THR A 202 17.46 -14.57 1.89
N ASP A 203 17.70 -14.20 3.14
CA ASP A 203 17.01 -14.77 4.30
C ASP A 203 15.48 -14.58 4.25
N LYS A 204 14.98 -13.43 3.78
CA LYS A 204 13.53 -13.20 3.53
C LYS A 204 12.99 -14.02 2.34
N TYR A 205 13.76 -14.14 1.25
CA TYR A 205 13.35 -14.82 0.00
C TYR A 205 13.43 -16.36 0.11
N GLU A 206 14.47 -16.91 0.74
CA GLU A 206 14.74 -18.35 0.82
C GLU A 206 14.12 -19.02 2.05
N LYS A 207 14.09 -18.35 3.21
CA LYS A 207 13.51 -18.93 4.44
C LYS A 207 12.00 -18.67 4.53
N SER A 208 11.25 -19.15 3.54
CA SER A 208 9.84 -19.48 3.79
C SER A 208 9.78 -20.38 5.02
N PRO A 209 9.13 -19.99 6.14
CA PRO A 209 9.19 -20.73 7.41
C PRO A 209 8.93 -22.21 7.15
N SER A 210 9.68 -23.12 7.77
CA SER A 210 9.54 -24.56 7.50
C SER A 210 8.07 -24.99 7.58
N LEU A 211 7.69 -26.07 6.86
CA LEU A 211 6.31 -26.56 6.94
C LEU A 211 5.92 -26.78 8.41
N ALA A 212 6.81 -27.35 9.23
CA ALA A 212 6.61 -27.50 10.67
C ALA A 212 6.33 -26.17 11.40
N ARG A 213 7.11 -25.11 11.14
CA ARG A 213 6.85 -23.78 11.73
C ARG A 213 5.51 -23.20 11.24
N SER A 214 5.23 -23.32 9.95
CA SER A 214 3.96 -22.85 9.37
C SER A 214 2.76 -23.58 9.97
N LEU A 215 2.90 -24.88 10.24
CA LEU A 215 1.88 -25.68 10.91
C LEU A 215 1.76 -25.32 12.40
N ALA A 216 2.86 -25.08 13.10
CA ALA A 216 2.82 -24.60 14.48
C ALA A 216 2.12 -23.24 14.61
N PHE A 217 2.41 -22.31 13.68
CA PHE A 217 1.65 -21.05 13.58
C PHE A 217 0.20 -21.32 13.22
N GLY A 218 -0.08 -22.22 12.27
CA GLY A 218 -1.42 -22.63 11.91
C GLY A 218 -2.22 -23.17 13.10
N VAL A 219 -1.58 -23.93 13.99
CA VAL A 219 -2.19 -24.42 15.25
C VAL A 219 -2.47 -23.27 16.20
N GLY A 220 -1.50 -22.37 16.43
CA GLY A 220 -1.69 -21.20 17.29
C GLY A 220 -2.80 -20.27 16.78
N VAL A 221 -2.81 -19.98 15.48
CA VAL A 221 -3.87 -19.21 14.81
C VAL A 221 -5.21 -19.95 14.91
N SER A 222 -5.24 -21.27 14.71
CA SER A 222 -6.47 -22.07 14.84
C SER A 222 -7.03 -22.06 16.27
N ALA A 223 -6.16 -22.09 17.29
CA ALA A 223 -6.58 -21.98 18.69
C ALA A 223 -7.13 -20.58 19.00
N GLY A 224 -6.44 -19.52 18.54
CA GLY A 224 -6.92 -18.15 18.64
C GLY A 224 -8.26 -17.94 17.91
N LEU A 225 -8.42 -18.53 16.73
CA LEU A 225 -9.67 -18.48 15.96
C LEU A 225 -10.80 -19.22 16.64
N GLN A 226 -10.54 -20.32 17.36
CA GLN A 226 -11.57 -20.97 18.17
C GLN A 226 -12.03 -20.06 19.31
N GLY A 227 -11.10 -19.35 19.97
CA GLY A 227 -11.43 -18.33 20.95
C GLY A 227 -12.25 -17.18 20.35
N ALA A 228 -11.84 -16.67 19.19
CA ALA A 228 -12.56 -15.60 18.50
C ALA A 228 -13.95 -16.06 18.02
N ALA A 229 -14.06 -17.27 17.44
CA ALA A 229 -15.32 -17.88 17.03
C ALA A 229 -16.27 -18.09 18.22
N PHE A 230 -15.72 -18.44 19.39
CA PHE A 230 -16.51 -18.52 20.62
C PHE A 230 -17.06 -17.14 21.01
N VAL A 231 -16.22 -16.12 21.08
CA VAL A 231 -16.65 -14.73 21.40
C VAL A 231 -17.68 -14.22 20.39
N GLU A 232 -17.44 -14.49 19.11
CA GLU A 232 -18.34 -14.18 17.99
C GLU A 232 -19.69 -14.86 18.19
N SER A 233 -19.71 -16.18 18.45
CA SER A 233 -20.94 -16.94 18.64
C SER A 233 -21.75 -16.44 19.82
N VAL A 234 -21.10 -16.11 20.94
CA VAL A 234 -21.76 -15.55 22.13
C VAL A 234 -22.40 -14.20 21.80
N SER A 235 -21.69 -13.36 21.04
CA SER A 235 -22.19 -12.05 20.62
C SER A 235 -23.37 -12.18 19.66
N ALA A 236 -23.24 -13.04 18.64
CA ALA A 236 -24.27 -13.33 17.66
C ALA A 236 -25.52 -13.95 18.29
N ASP A 237 -25.35 -14.89 19.23
CA ASP A 237 -26.45 -15.53 19.96
C ASP A 237 -27.20 -14.53 20.85
N GLY A 238 -26.48 -13.61 21.49
CA GLY A 238 -27.09 -12.52 22.26
C GLY A 238 -28.00 -11.65 21.38
N ILE A 239 -27.53 -11.27 20.20
CA ILE A 239 -28.31 -10.49 19.22
C ILE A 239 -29.49 -11.31 18.68
N ALA A 240 -29.26 -12.58 18.34
CA ALA A 240 -30.31 -13.47 17.87
C ALA A 240 -31.41 -13.67 18.93
N HIS A 241 -31.05 -13.77 20.21
CA HIS A 241 -32.00 -13.88 21.31
C HIS A 241 -32.84 -12.60 21.44
N LEU A 242 -32.22 -11.43 21.30
CA LEU A 242 -32.94 -10.16 21.27
C LEU A 242 -33.93 -10.10 20.11
N VAL A 243 -33.51 -10.47 18.89
CA VAL A 243 -34.39 -10.51 17.70
C VAL A 243 -35.56 -11.47 17.90
N LYS A 244 -35.33 -12.67 18.44
CA LYS A 244 -36.40 -13.65 18.73
C LYS A 244 -37.42 -13.08 19.72
N ARG A 245 -36.97 -12.27 20.68
CA ARG A 245 -37.83 -11.64 21.71
C ARG A 245 -38.62 -10.45 21.17
N THR A 246 -38.01 -9.61 20.33
CA THR A 246 -38.64 -8.37 19.83
C THR A 246 -39.41 -8.56 18.53
N SER A 247 -39.01 -9.51 17.68
CA SER A 247 -39.64 -9.83 16.41
C SER A 247 -39.71 -11.34 16.17
N PRO A 248 -40.68 -12.04 16.81
CA PRO A 248 -40.81 -13.49 16.69
C PRO A 248 -40.99 -14.00 15.26
N SER A 249 -41.58 -13.19 14.36
CA SER A 249 -41.73 -13.50 12.94
C SER A 249 -40.39 -13.68 12.21
N MET A 250 -39.31 -13.06 12.71
CA MET A 250 -37.96 -13.18 12.18
C MET A 250 -37.13 -14.29 12.84
N SER A 251 -37.74 -15.12 13.70
CA SER A 251 -37.03 -16.20 14.40
C SER A 251 -36.20 -17.12 13.50
N PRO A 252 -36.65 -17.50 12.27
CA PRO A 252 -35.82 -18.31 11.36
C PRO A 252 -34.53 -17.62 10.89
N PHE A 253 -34.50 -16.28 10.90
CA PHE A 253 -33.39 -15.46 10.43
C PHE A 253 -32.63 -14.74 11.55
N ALA A 254 -33.00 -14.96 12.81
CA ALA A 254 -32.39 -14.30 13.96
C ALA A 254 -30.88 -14.55 14.07
N ASN A 255 -30.42 -15.78 13.80
CA ASN A 255 -29.00 -16.11 13.80
C ASN A 255 -28.27 -15.41 12.63
N TRP A 256 -28.89 -15.34 11.45
CA TRP A 256 -28.35 -14.60 10.30
C TRP A 256 -28.16 -13.12 10.62
N LEU A 257 -29.14 -12.49 11.29
CA LEU A 257 -29.02 -11.10 11.75
C LEU A 257 -27.90 -10.95 12.80
N GLY A 258 -27.80 -11.88 13.76
CA GLY A 258 -26.75 -11.90 14.77
C GLY A 258 -25.35 -11.91 14.17
N HIS A 259 -25.06 -12.86 13.28
CA HIS A 259 -23.78 -12.95 12.60
C HIS A 259 -23.52 -11.77 11.64
N SER A 260 -24.56 -11.21 11.02
CA SER A 260 -24.43 -10.03 10.15
C SER A 260 -23.99 -8.80 10.93
N VAL A 261 -24.61 -8.56 12.10
CA VAL A 261 -24.21 -7.47 13.01
C VAL A 261 -22.80 -7.71 13.56
N SER A 262 -22.48 -8.95 13.95
CA SER A 262 -21.16 -9.35 14.42
C SER A 262 -20.05 -9.09 13.39
N LEU A 263 -20.25 -9.52 12.13
CA LEU A 263 -19.35 -9.21 11.02
C LEU A 263 -19.25 -7.70 10.76
N GLY A 264 -20.37 -6.98 10.86
CA GLY A 264 -20.41 -5.53 10.78
C GLY A 264 -19.53 -4.85 11.84
N MET A 265 -19.55 -5.34 13.08
CA MET A 265 -18.69 -4.85 14.16
C MET A 265 -17.20 -5.13 13.90
N VAL A 266 -16.85 -6.30 13.36
CA VAL A 266 -15.47 -6.58 12.93
C VAL A 266 -15.04 -5.61 11.84
N GLY A 267 -15.89 -5.37 10.83
CA GLY A 267 -15.64 -4.39 9.79
C GLY A 267 -15.44 -2.97 10.36
N ALA A 268 -16.31 -2.54 11.27
CA ALA A 268 -16.19 -1.24 11.93
C ALA A 268 -14.91 -1.13 12.79
N GLY A 269 -14.53 -2.20 13.49
CA GLY A 269 -13.29 -2.26 14.25
C GLY A 269 -12.04 -2.16 13.37
N LEU A 270 -12.04 -2.79 12.19
CA LEU A 270 -10.96 -2.65 11.20
C LEU A 270 -10.86 -1.22 10.67
N ILE A 271 -11.99 -0.58 10.37
CA ILE A 271 -12.04 0.83 9.94
C ILE A 271 -11.53 1.74 11.05
N ALA A 272 -12.02 1.58 12.28
CA ALA A 272 -11.58 2.38 13.44
C ALA A 272 -10.08 2.17 13.74
N GLY A 273 -9.58 0.94 13.60
CA GLY A 273 -8.16 0.64 13.73
C GLY A 273 -7.32 1.33 12.66
N LEU A 274 -7.78 1.33 11.40
CA LEU A 274 -7.13 2.07 10.32
C LEU A 274 -7.13 3.58 10.58
N GLU A 275 -8.26 4.15 11.02
CA GLU A 275 -8.37 5.55 11.41
C GLU A 275 -7.49 5.93 12.60
N TYR A 276 -7.33 5.01 13.57
CA TYR A 276 -6.42 5.21 14.70
C TYR A 276 -4.97 5.24 14.24
N VAL A 277 -4.56 4.28 13.41
CA VAL A 277 -3.23 4.27 12.78
C VAL A 277 -3.02 5.54 11.96
N ASN A 278 -4.03 6.02 11.24
CA ASN A 278 -3.97 7.29 10.50
C ASN A 278 -3.71 8.48 11.41
N ARG A 279 -4.46 8.60 12.51
CA ARG A 279 -4.26 9.69 13.48
C ARG A 279 -2.87 9.64 14.13
N GLN A 280 -2.38 8.45 14.44
CA GLN A 280 -1.04 8.27 15.01
C GLN A 280 0.07 8.61 14.00
N ALA A 281 -0.15 8.25 12.74
CA ALA A 281 0.73 8.60 11.64
C ALA A 281 0.78 10.11 11.37
N ASP A 282 -0.35 10.82 11.47
CA ASP A 282 -0.43 12.29 11.37
C ASP A 282 0.45 12.98 12.43
N ALA A 283 0.39 12.49 13.67
CA ALA A 283 1.22 13.00 14.78
C ALA A 283 2.71 12.72 14.56
N GLY A 284 3.07 11.52 14.07
CA GLY A 284 4.45 11.17 13.75
C GLY A 284 5.01 11.90 12.52
N GLY A 285 4.17 12.25 11.55
CA GLY A 285 4.52 13.02 10.35
C GLY A 285 4.97 14.46 10.65
N ALA A 286 4.43 15.04 11.73
CA ALA A 286 4.74 16.40 12.15
C ALA A 286 6.07 16.55 12.93
N ALA A 287 6.64 15.46 13.43
CA ALA A 287 7.83 15.50 14.27
C ALA A 287 9.06 16.01 13.48
N ILE A 288 9.68 17.10 13.92
CA ILE A 288 10.90 17.64 13.31
C ILE A 288 12.09 16.77 13.68
N GLU A 289 12.94 16.49 12.70
CA GLU A 289 14.18 15.74 12.91
C GLU A 289 15.29 16.68 13.40
N ALA A 290 16.00 16.27 14.46
CA ALA A 290 17.09 17.05 15.02
C ALA A 290 18.17 17.40 13.98
N ALA A 291 18.44 16.50 13.03
CA ALA A 291 19.42 16.71 11.96
C ALA A 291 19.11 17.92 11.06
N TYR A 292 17.83 18.29 10.92
CA TYR A 292 17.36 19.39 10.06
C TYR A 292 16.67 20.49 10.87
N SER A 293 17.09 20.66 12.13
CA SER A 293 16.57 21.67 13.04
C SER A 293 17.18 23.06 12.82
N LYS A 294 18.35 23.13 12.16
CA LYS A 294 19.06 24.38 11.87
C LYS A 294 18.58 24.98 10.56
N GLN A 295 18.50 26.31 10.55
CA GLN A 295 18.18 27.08 9.36
C GLN A 295 19.30 26.92 8.31
N PRO A 296 18.97 26.72 7.02
CA PRO A 296 19.98 26.65 5.96
C PRO A 296 20.64 28.02 5.75
N THR A 297 21.89 28.00 5.28
CA THR A 297 22.67 29.22 5.00
C THR A 297 22.67 29.63 3.53
N MET A 298 22.20 28.76 2.64
CA MET A 298 22.12 29.01 1.20
C MET A 298 21.02 30.04 0.89
N LEU A 299 21.33 31.01 0.01
CA LEU A 299 20.39 32.09 -0.38
C LEU A 299 19.26 31.60 -1.30
N THR A 300 19.48 30.47 -1.98
CA THR A 300 18.58 29.92 -3.01
C THR A 300 17.67 28.83 -2.46
N VAL A 301 17.43 28.78 -1.14
CA VAL A 301 16.52 27.79 -0.54
C VAL A 301 15.53 28.43 0.42
N SER A 302 14.31 27.89 0.47
CA SER A 302 13.30 28.37 1.42
C SER A 302 13.73 28.21 2.87
N GLY A 303 13.31 29.16 3.69
CA GLY A 303 13.79 29.30 5.06
C GLY A 303 15.26 29.72 5.16
N GLY A 304 16.00 29.94 4.06
CA GLY A 304 17.35 30.50 4.07
C GLY A 304 17.39 32.01 4.32
N PRO A 305 18.57 32.64 4.27
CA PRO A 305 18.68 34.09 4.41
C PRO A 305 17.97 34.78 3.24
N GLY A 306 17.04 35.69 3.55
CA GLY A 306 16.25 36.41 2.54
C GLY A 306 14.94 35.73 2.11
N SER A 307 14.67 34.50 2.58
CA SER A 307 13.40 33.79 2.35
C SER A 307 12.21 34.51 2.98
N GLN A 308 11.10 34.64 2.25
CA GLN A 308 9.83 35.11 2.80
C GLN A 308 9.08 34.02 3.55
N ILE A 309 9.38 32.75 3.27
CA ILE A 309 8.81 31.60 3.98
C ILE A 309 9.60 31.36 5.28
N PRO A 310 8.98 31.47 6.46
CA PRO A 310 9.68 31.21 7.72
C PRO A 310 10.09 29.74 7.82
N PHE A 311 11.35 29.50 8.23
CA PHE A 311 11.94 28.15 8.31
C PHE A 311 11.15 27.18 9.20
N ASP A 312 10.54 27.70 10.26
CA ASP A 312 9.74 26.91 11.19
C ASP A 312 8.45 26.36 10.57
N THR A 313 7.91 27.04 9.54
CA THR A 313 6.69 26.64 8.82
C THR A 313 6.87 25.52 7.79
N LEU A 314 8.12 25.17 7.42
CA LEU A 314 8.44 24.22 6.35
C LEU A 314 8.06 22.75 6.64
N SER A 315 7.64 22.41 7.86
CA SER A 315 7.42 21.03 8.34
C SER A 315 8.67 20.14 8.28
N ARG A 316 8.55 18.86 8.61
CA ARG A 316 9.67 17.90 8.56
C ARG A 316 10.27 17.76 7.15
N GLU A 317 9.43 17.53 6.15
CA GLU A 317 9.91 17.22 4.79
C GLU A 317 10.42 18.48 4.06
N GLY A 318 9.81 19.65 4.27
CA GLY A 318 10.35 20.90 3.74
C GLY A 318 11.72 21.22 4.32
N ARG A 319 11.93 20.99 5.63
CA ARG A 319 13.26 21.14 6.25
C ARG A 319 14.30 20.18 5.68
N ARG A 320 13.93 18.93 5.34
CA ARG A 320 14.81 18.01 4.61
C ARG A 320 15.19 18.57 3.25
N ILE A 321 14.20 18.99 2.46
CA ILE A 321 14.39 19.49 1.09
C ILE A 321 15.40 20.63 1.05
N VAL A 322 15.27 21.60 1.96
CA VAL A 322 16.12 22.81 1.96
C VAL A 322 17.50 22.55 2.58
N ASN A 323 17.61 21.68 3.59
CA ASN A 323 18.91 21.36 4.21
C ASN A 323 19.73 20.34 3.40
N MET A 324 19.10 19.58 2.51
CA MET A 324 19.78 18.61 1.65
C MET A 324 20.13 19.18 0.26
N ALA A 325 20.10 20.51 0.08
CA ALA A 325 20.47 21.16 -1.18
C ALA A 325 21.92 20.84 -1.58
N LEU A 326 22.18 20.64 -2.87
CA LEU A 326 23.54 20.46 -3.40
C LEU A 326 24.18 21.82 -3.72
N PRO A 327 25.22 22.25 -3.00
CA PRO A 327 25.97 23.44 -3.37
C PRO A 327 26.71 23.25 -4.70
N ALA A 328 26.96 24.37 -5.40
CA ALA A 328 27.69 24.39 -6.66
C ALA A 328 29.02 23.63 -6.62
N ALA A 329 29.75 23.73 -5.51
CA ALA A 329 31.04 23.06 -5.33
C ALA A 329 30.90 21.53 -5.35
N GLU A 330 29.84 20.98 -4.74
CA GLU A 330 29.59 19.54 -4.72
C GLU A 330 29.10 19.02 -6.07
N ILE A 331 28.31 19.81 -6.79
CA ILE A 331 27.91 19.51 -8.17
C ILE A 331 29.14 19.48 -9.08
N THR A 332 30.02 20.48 -8.96
CA THR A 332 31.26 20.56 -9.73
C THR A 332 32.18 19.39 -9.43
N ALA A 333 32.30 18.97 -8.16
CA ALA A 333 33.15 17.85 -7.77
C ALA A 333 32.72 16.51 -8.40
N VAL A 334 31.42 16.29 -8.60
CA VAL A 334 30.90 15.04 -9.20
C VAL A 334 30.90 15.08 -10.72
N THR A 335 30.53 16.23 -11.30
CA THR A 335 30.32 16.37 -12.76
C THR A 335 31.57 16.82 -13.51
N GLY A 336 32.56 17.39 -12.81
CA GLY A 336 33.76 17.97 -13.40
C GLY A 336 33.52 19.27 -14.19
N LYS A 337 32.30 19.83 -14.13
CA LYS A 337 31.89 21.03 -14.88
C LYS A 337 31.54 22.17 -13.92
N PRO A 338 31.78 23.44 -14.29
CA PRO A 338 31.34 24.57 -13.50
C PRO A 338 29.83 24.50 -13.24
N ALA A 339 29.44 24.66 -11.99
CA ALA A 339 28.05 24.63 -11.54
C ALA A 339 27.69 25.91 -10.79
N MET A 340 26.40 26.05 -10.49
CA MET A 340 25.84 27.10 -9.64
C MET A 340 24.94 26.51 -8.57
N ASP A 341 24.59 27.31 -7.55
CA ASP A 341 23.68 26.86 -6.51
C ASP A 341 22.26 26.70 -7.09
N PRO A 342 21.62 25.54 -6.92
CA PRO A 342 20.26 25.30 -7.38
C PRO A 342 19.25 26.04 -6.50
N VAL A 343 18.06 26.26 -7.04
CA VAL A 343 16.94 26.81 -6.26
C VAL A 343 16.09 25.67 -5.70
N ARG A 344 15.83 25.67 -4.39
CA ARG A 344 14.86 24.75 -3.74
C ARG A 344 13.84 25.52 -2.93
N ALA A 345 12.61 25.63 -3.43
CA ALA A 345 11.55 26.35 -2.74
C ALA A 345 10.47 25.40 -2.22
N PHE A 346 9.97 25.63 -1.01
CA PHE A 346 8.95 24.77 -0.42
C PHE A 346 8.00 25.57 0.46
N ALA A 347 6.69 25.41 0.23
CA ALA A 347 5.67 25.95 1.12
C ALA A 347 5.08 24.81 1.97
N GLY A 348 5.31 24.87 3.28
CA GLY A 348 4.71 23.93 4.22
C GLY A 348 3.23 24.23 4.45
N ILE A 349 2.50 23.28 5.02
CA ILE A 349 1.07 23.46 5.31
C ILE A 349 0.81 24.61 6.31
N ALA A 350 1.80 24.90 7.16
CA ALA A 350 1.75 25.96 8.16
C ALA A 350 2.15 27.35 7.61
N THR A 351 2.65 27.43 6.38
CA THR A 351 3.11 28.70 5.79
C THR A 351 1.97 29.70 5.59
N ALA A 352 0.79 29.23 5.19
CA ALA A 352 -0.45 30.00 5.15
C ALA A 352 -1.67 29.07 5.17
N THR A 353 -2.82 29.60 5.59
CA THR A 353 -4.05 28.79 5.75
C THR A 353 -4.64 28.42 4.38
N GLN A 354 -4.76 29.41 3.49
CA GLN A 354 -5.38 29.21 2.19
C GLN A 354 -4.37 28.72 1.15
N VAL A 355 -4.85 27.91 0.19
CA VAL A 355 -4.03 27.41 -0.93
C VAL A 355 -3.47 28.57 -1.74
N ASP A 356 -4.31 29.54 -2.10
CA ASP A 356 -3.91 30.68 -2.92
C ASP A 356 -2.84 31.54 -2.25
N GLU A 357 -2.94 31.77 -0.93
CA GLU A 357 -1.91 32.47 -0.15
C GLU A 357 -0.57 31.73 -0.16
N ARG A 358 -0.58 30.39 -0.04
CA ARG A 358 0.65 29.58 -0.13
C ARG A 358 1.24 29.62 -1.54
N VAL A 359 0.41 29.61 -2.58
CA VAL A 359 0.85 29.75 -3.97
C VAL A 359 1.48 31.13 -4.19
N ASP A 360 0.86 32.21 -3.74
CA ASP A 360 1.38 33.57 -3.88
C ASP A 360 2.70 33.78 -3.14
N LEU A 361 2.85 33.21 -1.94
CA LEU A 361 4.11 33.22 -1.19
C LEU A 361 5.19 32.44 -1.94
N LEU A 362 4.88 31.23 -2.43
CA LEU A 362 5.85 30.42 -3.17
C LEU A 362 6.25 31.05 -4.51
N MET A 363 5.31 31.67 -5.22
CA MET A 363 5.62 32.37 -6.48
C MET A 363 6.56 33.55 -6.25
N ARG A 364 6.34 34.35 -5.19
CA ARG A 364 7.26 35.43 -4.80
C ARG A 364 8.63 34.89 -4.40
N GLU A 365 8.66 33.83 -3.60
CA GLU A 365 9.90 33.16 -3.22
C GLU A 365 10.71 32.70 -4.45
N LEU A 366 10.04 32.13 -5.46
CA LEU A 366 10.65 31.73 -6.72
C LEU A 366 11.20 32.93 -7.51
N GLU A 367 10.51 34.07 -7.49
CA GLU A 367 11.00 35.31 -8.10
C GLU A 367 12.25 35.84 -7.40
N ASP A 368 12.22 35.93 -6.06
CA ASP A 368 13.32 36.46 -5.26
C ASP A 368 14.59 35.61 -5.37
N MET A 369 14.46 34.28 -5.49
CA MET A 369 15.58 33.35 -5.64
C MET A 369 16.10 33.23 -7.09
N GLY A 370 15.50 33.97 -8.01
CA GLY A 370 15.86 33.93 -9.42
C GLY A 370 15.56 32.58 -10.09
N ALA A 371 14.43 31.96 -9.76
CA ALA A 371 14.02 30.68 -10.33
C ALA A 371 13.67 30.80 -11.83
N PHE A 372 13.06 31.91 -12.23
CA PHE A 372 12.59 32.13 -13.60
C PHE A 372 13.72 32.48 -14.58
N GLU A 373 14.92 32.74 -14.08
CA GLU A 373 16.17 32.92 -14.83
C GLU A 373 16.90 31.60 -15.09
N ARG A 374 16.50 30.51 -14.40
CA ARG A 374 17.07 29.18 -14.61
C ARG A 374 16.63 28.59 -15.93
N LYS A 375 17.37 27.62 -16.47
CA LYS A 375 16.93 26.88 -17.67
C LYS A 375 15.75 25.96 -17.42
N VAL A 376 15.62 25.48 -16.18
CA VAL A 376 14.65 24.43 -15.82
C VAL A 376 13.90 24.81 -14.55
N LEU A 377 12.57 24.73 -14.62
CA LEU A 377 11.67 24.73 -13.48
C LEU A 377 11.12 23.30 -13.30
N CYS A 378 11.27 22.70 -12.13
CA CYS A 378 10.70 21.41 -11.80
C CYS A 378 9.63 21.56 -10.72
N PHE A 379 8.37 21.52 -11.14
CA PHE A 379 7.25 21.51 -10.22
C PHE A 379 6.97 20.08 -9.75
N CYS A 380 7.20 19.85 -8.47
CA CYS A 380 6.98 18.56 -7.84
C CYS A 380 5.68 18.56 -7.05
N SER A 381 4.84 17.54 -7.28
CA SER A 381 3.75 17.25 -6.34
C SER A 381 4.27 16.34 -5.24
N PRO A 382 4.25 16.76 -3.97
CA PRO A 382 4.74 15.91 -2.88
C PRO A 382 3.74 14.81 -2.55
N THR A 383 4.23 13.80 -1.84
CA THR A 383 3.33 12.83 -1.22
C THR A 383 2.59 13.45 -0.03
N GLY A 384 1.66 12.69 0.56
CA GLY A 384 0.78 13.19 1.63
C GLY A 384 1.49 13.74 2.86
N THR A 385 2.77 13.43 3.11
CA THR A 385 3.57 13.98 4.23
C THR A 385 4.31 15.26 3.85
N GLY A 386 4.30 15.65 2.58
CA GLY A 386 5.21 16.65 2.03
C GLY A 386 6.50 16.07 1.44
N TYR A 387 6.69 14.73 1.47
CA TYR A 387 7.93 14.11 0.97
C TYR A 387 8.10 14.32 -0.53
N LEU A 388 9.32 14.70 -0.91
CA LEU A 388 9.84 14.72 -2.28
C LEU A 388 11.02 13.76 -2.41
N ASN A 389 11.16 13.18 -3.60
CA ASN A 389 12.26 12.29 -3.90
C ASN A 389 13.58 13.06 -4.05
N TYR A 390 14.38 13.11 -2.99
CA TYR A 390 15.68 13.78 -3.01
C TYR A 390 16.65 13.19 -4.03
N VAL A 391 16.54 11.89 -4.38
CA VAL A 391 17.40 11.28 -5.41
C VAL A 391 17.08 11.88 -6.78
N MET A 392 15.81 12.10 -7.12
CA MET A 392 15.43 12.81 -8.35
C MET A 392 15.92 14.27 -8.32
N MET A 393 15.71 14.97 -7.21
CA MET A 393 16.11 16.39 -7.08
C MET A 393 17.61 16.56 -7.27
N GLU A 394 18.42 15.77 -6.57
CA GLU A 394 19.87 15.80 -6.69
C GLU A 394 20.34 15.36 -8.08
N THR A 395 19.67 14.37 -8.70
CA THR A 395 19.96 14.01 -10.10
C THR A 395 19.72 15.21 -11.02
N LEU A 396 18.59 15.91 -10.88
CA LEU A 396 18.30 17.07 -11.72
C LEU A 396 19.37 18.16 -11.55
N GLU A 397 19.81 18.41 -10.31
CA GLU A 397 20.88 19.37 -10.00
C GLU A 397 22.20 18.97 -10.66
N TYR A 398 22.60 17.70 -10.61
CA TYR A 398 23.78 17.22 -11.31
C TYR A 398 23.65 17.34 -12.84
N LEU A 399 22.51 16.95 -13.42
CA LEU A 399 22.28 16.95 -14.87
C LEU A 399 22.22 18.37 -15.46
N THR A 400 21.79 19.35 -14.67
CA THR A 400 21.66 20.75 -15.08
C THR A 400 22.84 21.62 -14.67
N GLY A 401 23.79 21.10 -13.89
CA GLY A 401 24.86 21.90 -13.30
C GLY A 401 24.34 22.92 -12.27
N GLY A 402 23.22 22.62 -11.61
CA GLY A 402 22.51 23.51 -10.69
C GLY A 402 21.69 24.62 -11.37
N ASP A 403 21.60 24.62 -12.70
CA ASP A 403 20.78 25.55 -13.48
C ASP A 403 19.30 25.11 -13.50
N CYS A 404 18.74 24.90 -12.30
CA CYS A 404 17.38 24.45 -12.09
C CYS A 404 16.76 25.06 -10.83
N ALA A 405 15.43 25.16 -10.82
CA ALA A 405 14.65 25.40 -9.63
C ALA A 405 13.67 24.26 -9.38
N THR A 406 13.74 23.62 -8.22
CA THR A 406 12.78 22.59 -7.80
C THR A 406 11.89 23.12 -6.69
N PHE A 407 10.58 22.93 -6.81
CA PHE A 407 9.66 23.45 -5.82
C PHE A 407 8.38 22.64 -5.65
N ALA A 408 7.78 22.77 -4.46
CA ALA A 408 6.54 22.08 -4.09
C ALA A 408 5.75 22.81 -3.02
N LEU A 409 4.46 22.47 -2.91
CA LEU A 409 3.59 22.87 -1.82
C LEU A 409 3.09 21.64 -1.07
N GLN A 410 3.09 21.67 0.25
CA GLN A 410 2.54 20.61 1.08
C GLN A 410 1.03 20.79 1.29
N TYR A 411 0.25 19.73 1.01
CA TYR A 411 -1.22 19.73 1.22
C TYR A 411 -1.67 18.89 2.43
N SER A 412 -0.78 18.14 3.07
CA SER A 412 -1.10 17.21 4.15
C SER A 412 0.14 16.82 4.98
N LEU A 413 -0.07 16.20 6.15
CA LEU A 413 0.98 15.62 7.02
C LEU A 413 0.96 14.08 7.06
N ARG A 414 0.03 13.45 6.33
CA ARG A 414 -0.28 12.01 6.37
C ARG A 414 0.62 11.12 5.48
N PRO A 415 1.09 9.94 5.90
CA PRO A 415 1.77 8.98 5.02
C PRO A 415 0.98 8.59 3.76
N SER A 416 1.69 8.45 2.64
CA SER A 416 1.14 8.36 1.28
C SER A 416 0.21 7.17 1.04
N PHE A 417 0.56 5.98 1.54
CA PHE A 417 -0.23 4.76 1.33
C PHE A 417 -1.58 4.75 2.07
N ILE A 418 -1.83 5.72 2.96
CA ILE A 418 -3.10 5.85 3.70
C ILE A 418 -3.84 7.17 3.44
N SER A 419 -3.41 7.94 2.43
CA SER A 419 -3.92 9.30 2.15
C SER A 419 -4.72 9.41 0.86
N LEU A 420 -5.33 8.31 0.38
CA LEU A 420 -6.18 8.32 -0.82
C LEU A 420 -7.39 9.29 -0.68
N ASP A 421 -7.82 9.58 0.55
CA ASP A 421 -8.85 10.58 0.88
C ASP A 421 -8.39 12.03 0.66
N ARG A 422 -7.07 12.28 0.57
CA ARG A 422 -6.48 13.62 0.41
C ARG A 422 -6.17 14.00 -1.03
N VAL A 423 -6.45 13.12 -1.99
CA VAL A 423 -6.16 13.35 -3.42
C VAL A 423 -6.83 14.63 -3.93
N ALA A 424 -8.07 14.90 -3.51
CA ALA A 424 -8.79 16.10 -3.92
C ALA A 424 -8.07 17.39 -3.50
N MET A 425 -7.52 17.44 -2.28
CA MET A 425 -6.77 18.60 -1.78
C MET A 425 -5.46 18.80 -2.54
N GLY A 426 -4.69 17.73 -2.75
CA GLY A 426 -3.45 17.80 -3.54
C GLY A 426 -3.70 18.20 -5.00
N ARG A 427 -4.76 17.65 -5.61
CA ARG A 427 -5.22 18.02 -6.95
C ARG A 427 -5.54 19.50 -7.07
N GLU A 428 -6.32 20.05 -6.14
CA GLU A 428 -6.70 21.47 -6.13
C GLU A 428 -5.48 22.37 -6.00
N GLN A 429 -4.57 22.06 -5.08
CA GLN A 429 -3.34 22.80 -4.88
C GLN A 429 -2.43 22.77 -6.13
N ASN A 430 -2.27 21.60 -6.75
CA ASN A 430 -1.48 21.48 -7.98
C ASN A 430 -2.08 22.30 -9.12
N ARG A 431 -3.42 22.34 -9.24
CA ARG A 431 -4.11 23.18 -10.24
C ARG A 431 -3.88 24.66 -9.99
N ALA A 432 -3.95 25.13 -8.75
CA ALA A 432 -3.71 26.52 -8.40
C ALA A 432 -2.27 26.93 -8.76
N MET A 433 -1.27 26.11 -8.39
CA MET A 433 0.13 26.38 -8.73
C MET A 433 0.40 26.34 -10.24
N LEU A 434 -0.10 25.33 -10.96
CA LEU A 434 0.03 25.24 -12.42
C LEU A 434 -0.59 26.45 -13.11
N HIS A 435 -1.72 26.95 -12.61
CA HIS A 435 -2.35 28.16 -13.12
C HIS A 435 -1.42 29.37 -12.95
N ALA A 436 -0.91 29.63 -11.75
CA ALA A 436 0.01 30.74 -11.49
C ALA A 436 1.29 30.66 -12.34
N LEU A 437 1.91 29.47 -12.43
CA LEU A 437 3.09 29.23 -13.27
C LEU A 437 2.80 29.52 -14.75
N THR A 438 1.66 29.05 -15.27
CA THR A 438 1.29 29.24 -16.68
C THR A 438 1.27 30.72 -17.03
N TRP A 439 0.66 31.56 -16.17
CA TRP A 439 0.62 33.01 -16.37
C TRP A 439 2.02 33.63 -16.32
N ARG A 440 2.81 33.28 -15.31
CA ARG A 440 4.14 33.85 -15.12
C ARG A 440 5.13 33.48 -16.23
N ILE A 441 5.13 32.23 -16.68
CA ILE A 441 5.99 31.75 -17.76
C ILE A 441 5.59 32.38 -19.10
N ARG A 442 4.28 32.51 -19.38
CA ARG A 442 3.80 33.15 -20.61
C ARG A 442 4.18 34.63 -20.69
N ALA A 443 4.32 35.31 -19.56
CA ALA A 443 4.79 36.69 -19.50
C ALA A 443 6.30 36.85 -19.82
N ILE A 444 7.08 35.77 -19.77
CA ILE A 444 8.49 35.77 -20.18
C ILE A 444 8.58 35.70 -21.71
N PRO A 445 9.48 36.47 -22.36
CA PRO A 445 9.75 36.34 -23.79
C PRO A 445 10.09 34.90 -24.19
N GLU A 446 9.57 34.42 -25.32
CA GLU A 446 9.63 32.99 -25.70
C GLU A 446 11.05 32.42 -25.71
N ASN A 447 12.03 33.20 -26.16
CA ASN A 447 13.44 32.82 -26.23
C ASN A 447 14.15 32.77 -24.86
N ARG A 448 13.47 33.18 -23.78
CA ARG A 448 14.00 33.19 -22.41
C ARG A 448 13.17 32.35 -21.44
N ARG A 449 12.13 31.66 -21.90
CA ARG A 449 11.28 30.85 -21.04
C ARG A 449 12.06 29.64 -20.50
N PRO A 450 12.01 29.37 -19.18
CA PRO A 450 12.50 28.10 -18.65
C PRO A 450 11.64 26.94 -19.16
N LYS A 451 12.23 25.75 -19.27
CA LYS A 451 11.47 24.52 -19.46
C LYS A 451 10.72 24.17 -18.17
N LEU A 452 9.42 23.90 -18.26
CA LEU A 452 8.61 23.45 -17.15
C LEU A 452 8.54 21.91 -17.13
N LEU A 453 9.20 21.33 -16.15
CA LEU A 453 9.17 19.91 -15.83
C LEU A 453 8.18 19.63 -14.70
N VAL A 454 7.54 18.48 -14.75
CA VAL A 454 6.65 18.01 -13.70
C VAL A 454 7.12 16.66 -13.17
N PHE A 455 7.16 16.54 -11.84
CA PHE A 455 7.49 15.29 -11.17
C PHE A 455 6.44 14.89 -10.14
N GLY A 456 6.23 13.59 -9.99
CA GLY A 456 5.50 13.04 -8.86
C GLY A 456 5.91 11.60 -8.57
N GLU A 457 5.98 11.26 -7.29
CA GLU A 457 6.18 9.89 -6.82
C GLU A 457 4.94 9.45 -6.03
N SER A 458 4.49 8.22 -6.22
CA SER A 458 3.43 7.63 -5.39
C SER A 458 2.16 8.51 -5.39
N LEU A 459 1.66 8.90 -4.22
CA LEU A 459 0.54 9.84 -4.10
C LEU A 459 0.79 11.21 -4.75
N GLY A 460 2.06 11.67 -4.82
CA GLY A 460 2.45 12.86 -5.57
C GLY A 460 2.20 12.69 -7.08
N ALA A 461 2.51 11.52 -7.63
CA ALA A 461 2.18 11.18 -9.03
C ALA A 461 0.66 11.21 -9.26
N HIS A 462 -0.12 10.57 -8.38
CA HIS A 462 -1.58 10.57 -8.46
C HIS A 462 -2.16 11.98 -8.45
N THR A 463 -1.84 12.78 -7.44
CA THR A 463 -2.38 14.14 -7.27
C THR A 463 -1.98 15.07 -8.40
N MET A 464 -0.78 14.92 -8.96
CA MET A 464 -0.35 15.71 -10.12
C MET A 464 -1.06 15.29 -11.40
N GLN A 465 -1.15 13.99 -11.69
CA GLN A 465 -1.87 13.49 -12.86
C GLN A 465 -3.36 13.90 -12.81
N ASP A 466 -3.98 13.81 -11.64
CA ASP A 466 -5.38 14.19 -11.46
C ASP A 466 -5.62 15.71 -11.55
N ALA A 467 -4.58 16.56 -11.45
CA ALA A 467 -4.69 17.97 -11.80
C ALA A 467 -5.19 18.17 -13.24
N PHE A 468 -4.88 17.21 -14.12
CA PHE A 468 -5.29 17.14 -15.52
C PHE A 468 -6.43 16.13 -15.77
N LEU A 469 -7.09 15.63 -14.72
CA LEU A 469 -8.19 14.67 -14.85
C LEU A 469 -9.26 15.22 -15.81
N HIS A 470 -9.63 14.39 -16.80
CA HIS A 470 -10.53 14.68 -17.92
C HIS A 470 -9.94 15.49 -19.09
N GLU A 471 -8.71 15.98 -19.00
CA GLU A 471 -8.06 16.77 -20.06
C GLU A 471 -7.13 15.91 -20.95
N GLY A 472 -6.77 14.70 -20.53
CA GLY A 472 -5.79 13.88 -21.23
C GLY A 472 -4.41 14.54 -21.24
N THR A 473 -3.66 14.37 -22.32
CA THR A 473 -2.34 15.00 -22.51
C THR A 473 -2.44 16.49 -22.84
N ARG A 474 -3.57 16.95 -23.39
CA ARG A 474 -3.83 18.38 -23.68
C ARG A 474 -3.79 19.26 -22.44
N GLY A 475 -4.08 18.70 -21.26
CA GLY A 475 -3.96 19.42 -19.99
C GLY A 475 -2.51 19.86 -19.71
N PHE A 476 -1.54 18.99 -20.03
CA PHE A 476 -0.12 19.29 -19.90
C PHE A 476 0.30 20.40 -20.87
N ASP A 477 -0.17 20.36 -22.13
CA ASP A 477 0.07 21.41 -23.12
C ASP A 477 -0.49 22.76 -22.69
N ARG A 478 -1.73 22.76 -22.18
CA ARG A 478 -2.39 23.98 -21.70
C ARG A 478 -1.60 24.63 -20.56
N ALA A 479 -1.06 23.82 -19.66
CA ALA A 479 -0.24 24.28 -18.54
C ALA A 479 1.21 24.63 -18.95
N GLY A 480 1.59 24.40 -20.20
CA GLY A 480 2.95 24.64 -20.69
C GLY A 480 3.98 23.67 -20.12
N VAL A 481 3.57 22.44 -19.75
CA VAL A 481 4.49 21.41 -19.26
C VAL A 481 5.25 20.82 -20.44
N ASP A 482 6.57 21.00 -20.43
CA ASP A 482 7.46 20.46 -21.44
C ASP A 482 7.60 18.95 -21.29
N ARG A 483 7.84 18.44 -20.09
CA ARG A 483 8.09 17.00 -19.84
C ARG A 483 7.65 16.60 -18.43
N ALA A 484 7.25 15.33 -18.26
CA ALA A 484 6.81 14.82 -16.97
C ALA A 484 7.34 13.42 -16.64
N LEU A 485 7.68 13.20 -15.37
CA LEU A 485 8.10 11.91 -14.83
C LEU A 485 7.25 11.55 -13.61
N PHE A 486 6.55 10.42 -13.71
CA PHE A 486 5.73 9.86 -12.65
C PHE A 486 6.21 8.47 -12.29
N ILE A 487 6.59 8.27 -11.02
CA ILE A 487 7.06 6.96 -10.54
C ILE A 487 6.07 6.36 -9.53
N GLY A 488 5.83 5.05 -9.65
CA GLY A 488 4.98 4.29 -8.72
C GLY A 488 3.56 4.84 -8.60
N THR A 489 2.93 5.20 -9.72
CA THR A 489 1.59 5.80 -9.72
C THR A 489 0.55 4.84 -9.10
N PRO A 490 -0.14 5.22 -8.00
CA PRO A 490 -1.16 4.39 -7.39
C PRO A 490 -2.24 3.93 -8.37
N ALA A 491 -2.71 2.69 -8.22
CA ALA A 491 -3.75 2.11 -9.08
C ALA A 491 -5.00 3.00 -9.18
N ALA A 492 -5.31 3.74 -8.11
CA ALA A 492 -6.46 4.62 -8.01
C ALA A 492 -6.39 5.90 -8.87
N SER A 493 -5.25 6.22 -9.51
CA SER A 493 -5.11 7.43 -10.35
C SER A 493 -6.18 7.51 -11.43
N GLY A 494 -7.03 8.52 -11.35
CA GLY A 494 -8.15 8.72 -12.26
C GLY A 494 -7.68 9.05 -13.68
N TRP A 495 -6.65 9.89 -13.79
CA TRP A 495 -6.04 10.22 -15.08
C TRP A 495 -5.39 8.99 -15.72
N ALA A 496 -4.56 8.23 -14.98
CA ALA A 496 -3.89 7.05 -15.52
C ALA A 496 -4.88 5.95 -15.92
N LYS A 497 -5.94 5.73 -15.13
CA LYS A 497 -7.04 4.80 -15.49
C LYS A 497 -7.70 5.18 -16.82
N ARG A 498 -7.99 6.48 -17.03
CA ARG A 498 -8.60 6.96 -18.28
C ARG A 498 -7.65 6.82 -19.46
N TRP A 499 -6.36 7.11 -19.25
CA TRP A 499 -5.35 6.92 -20.29
C TRP A 499 -5.22 5.45 -20.73
N ARG A 500 -5.11 4.52 -19.77
CA ARG A 500 -5.06 3.08 -20.07
C ARG A 500 -6.34 2.55 -20.74
N ALA A 501 -7.49 3.14 -20.43
CA ALA A 501 -8.78 2.71 -20.99
C ALA A 501 -8.99 3.15 -22.45
N ASP A 502 -8.55 4.35 -22.83
CA ASP A 502 -8.74 4.89 -24.20
C ASP A 502 -7.58 5.83 -24.57
N LYS A 503 -6.50 5.24 -25.07
CA LYS A 503 -5.28 5.97 -25.45
C LYS A 503 -5.53 6.91 -26.61
N GLN A 504 -6.31 6.52 -27.63
CA GLN A 504 -6.58 7.36 -28.79
C GLN A 504 -7.28 8.68 -28.40
N LYS A 505 -8.19 8.62 -27.44
CA LYS A 505 -8.89 9.82 -26.96
C LYS A 505 -8.06 10.69 -26.05
N THR A 506 -7.24 10.09 -25.18
CA THR A 506 -6.57 10.79 -24.08
C THR A 506 -5.14 11.19 -24.41
N ASP A 507 -4.49 10.49 -25.33
CA ASP A 507 -3.13 10.69 -25.80
C ASP A 507 -3.05 10.44 -27.32
N PRO A 508 -3.70 11.29 -28.14
CA PRO A 508 -3.78 11.09 -29.59
C PRO A 508 -2.40 11.12 -30.28
N ASP A 509 -1.43 11.81 -29.69
CA ASP A 509 -0.07 11.96 -30.23
C ASP A 509 0.90 10.88 -29.72
N GLY A 510 0.44 9.96 -28.86
CA GLY A 510 1.25 8.87 -28.31
C GLY A 510 2.47 9.38 -27.52
N CYS A 511 2.30 10.45 -26.74
CA CYS A 511 3.38 11.08 -25.98
C CYS A 511 3.59 10.50 -24.58
N VAL A 512 2.71 9.60 -24.14
CA VAL A 512 2.79 8.93 -22.84
C VAL A 512 3.38 7.54 -22.98
N VAL A 513 4.42 7.25 -22.18
CA VAL A 513 5.07 5.94 -22.12
C VAL A 513 4.95 5.38 -20.71
N GLU A 514 4.47 4.14 -20.59
CA GLU A 514 4.46 3.37 -19.34
C GLU A 514 5.40 2.17 -19.46
N VAL A 515 6.36 2.07 -18.54
CA VAL A 515 7.38 1.01 -18.49
C VAL A 515 7.68 0.61 -17.05
N ALA A 516 8.07 -0.63 -16.82
CA ALA A 516 8.52 -1.08 -15.50
C ALA A 516 10.03 -0.91 -15.28
N SER A 517 10.83 -0.86 -16.35
CA SER A 517 12.29 -0.75 -16.23
C SER A 517 12.91 -0.03 -17.43
N TYR A 518 14.21 0.29 -17.31
CA TYR A 518 14.96 0.92 -18.39
C TYR A 518 15.09 -0.02 -19.60
N GLU A 519 15.26 -1.33 -19.34
CA GLU A 519 15.32 -2.36 -20.38
C GLU A 519 13.99 -2.45 -21.16
N GLU A 520 12.84 -2.32 -20.48
CA GLU A 520 11.55 -2.25 -21.17
C GLU A 520 11.42 -1.00 -22.03
N TYR A 521 11.96 0.14 -21.60
CA TYR A 521 12.02 1.35 -22.42
C TYR A 521 12.91 1.15 -23.66
N GLU A 522 14.09 0.55 -23.51
CA GLU A 522 14.99 0.28 -24.63
C GLU A 522 14.38 -0.66 -25.67
N ALA A 523 13.52 -1.59 -25.24
CA ALA A 523 12.78 -2.50 -26.11
C ALA A 523 11.64 -1.83 -26.90
N LEU A 524 11.26 -0.58 -26.58
CA LEU A 524 10.25 0.16 -27.34
C LEU A 524 10.75 0.53 -28.75
N SER A 525 9.82 0.73 -29.67
CA SER A 525 10.16 1.23 -31.01
C SER A 525 10.69 2.66 -30.96
N GLU A 526 11.61 3.01 -31.88
CA GLU A 526 12.16 4.37 -31.99
C GLU A 526 11.09 5.44 -32.20
N SER A 527 9.98 5.10 -32.87
CA SER A 527 8.85 6.02 -33.05
C SER A 527 8.21 6.43 -31.72
N VAL A 528 8.03 5.47 -30.80
CA VAL A 528 7.47 5.70 -29.47
C VAL A 528 8.47 6.46 -28.60
N LYS A 529 9.76 6.11 -28.68
CA LYS A 529 10.81 6.82 -27.93
C LYS A 529 10.89 8.30 -28.31
N LYS A 530 10.73 8.62 -29.60
CA LYS A 530 10.78 9.99 -30.13
C LYS A 530 9.57 10.84 -29.72
N SER A 531 8.38 10.25 -29.61
CA SER A 531 7.18 10.97 -29.16
C SER A 531 7.10 11.10 -27.63
N ALA A 532 7.87 10.31 -26.88
CA ALA A 532 7.79 10.25 -25.43
C ALA A 532 8.12 11.58 -24.73
N ARG A 533 7.16 12.05 -23.95
CA ARG A 533 7.23 13.31 -23.19
C ARG A 533 6.76 13.14 -21.73
N ILE A 534 5.84 12.20 -21.50
CA ILE A 534 5.26 11.90 -20.19
C ILE A 534 5.57 10.44 -19.86
N PHE A 535 6.33 10.22 -18.79
CA PHE A 535 6.79 8.89 -18.38
C PHE A 535 6.04 8.42 -17.13
N LEU A 536 5.50 7.20 -17.19
CA LEU A 536 4.95 6.46 -16.06
C LEU A 536 5.88 5.27 -15.81
N VAL A 537 6.71 5.34 -14.77
CA VAL A 537 7.57 4.24 -14.36
C VAL A 537 6.87 3.48 -13.24
N SER A 538 6.56 2.21 -13.45
CA SER A 538 5.78 1.42 -12.49
C SER A 538 6.24 -0.04 -12.52
N HIS A 539 6.94 -0.49 -11.48
CA HIS A 539 7.35 -1.89 -11.40
C HIS A 539 6.13 -2.80 -11.41
N HIS A 540 6.20 -3.90 -12.15
CA HIS A 540 5.06 -4.81 -12.31
C HIS A 540 4.60 -5.42 -10.98
N GLU A 541 5.55 -5.67 -10.08
CA GLU A 541 5.33 -6.21 -8.74
C GLU A 541 5.09 -5.15 -7.65
N ASP A 542 5.06 -3.86 -7.98
CA ASP A 542 4.81 -2.80 -7.00
C ASP A 542 3.36 -2.89 -6.48
N PRO A 543 3.11 -3.22 -5.20
CA PRO A 543 1.76 -3.29 -4.69
C PRO A 543 1.04 -1.93 -4.72
N ILE A 544 1.75 -0.80 -4.71
CA ILE A 544 1.12 0.54 -4.78
C ILE A 544 0.42 0.75 -6.12
N VAL A 545 1.00 0.30 -7.22
CA VAL A 545 0.41 0.44 -8.56
C VAL A 545 -0.70 -0.59 -8.83
N ARG A 546 -0.90 -1.54 -7.91
CA ARG A 546 -1.87 -2.64 -8.03
C ARG A 546 -2.99 -2.61 -7.00
N PHE A 547 -2.82 -1.89 -5.89
CA PHE A 547 -3.77 -1.90 -4.78
C PHE A 547 -4.93 -0.94 -4.99
N GLU A 548 -6.15 -1.50 -5.02
CA GLU A 548 -7.40 -0.75 -5.11
C GLU A 548 -8.51 -1.45 -4.30
N PRO A 549 -9.52 -0.73 -3.78
CA PRO A 549 -10.63 -1.33 -3.03
C PRO A 549 -11.37 -2.43 -3.80
N GLU A 550 -11.44 -2.30 -5.12
CA GLU A 550 -12.08 -3.27 -6.03
C GLU A 550 -11.45 -4.66 -5.94
N LEU A 551 -10.18 -4.79 -5.53
CA LEU A 551 -9.52 -6.09 -5.30
C LEU A 551 -10.30 -6.99 -4.33
N ALA A 552 -11.10 -6.40 -3.43
CA ALA A 552 -11.91 -7.14 -2.47
C ALA A 552 -13.05 -7.93 -3.14
N VAL A 553 -13.54 -7.46 -4.29
CA VAL A 553 -14.74 -8.01 -4.96
C VAL A 553 -14.52 -8.35 -6.43
N GLU A 554 -13.39 -7.95 -7.01
CA GLU A 554 -13.08 -8.14 -8.41
C GLU A 554 -11.65 -8.63 -8.62
N CYS A 555 -11.51 -9.57 -9.57
CA CYS A 555 -10.20 -10.04 -10.01
C CYS A 555 -9.64 -9.04 -11.04
N PRO A 556 -8.51 -8.39 -10.74
CA PRO A 556 -7.97 -7.35 -11.59
C PRO A 556 -7.34 -7.93 -12.87
N PRO A 557 -7.17 -7.11 -13.92
CA PRO A 557 -6.56 -7.52 -15.17
C PRO A 557 -5.18 -8.19 -15.05
N TRP A 558 -4.31 -7.65 -14.21
CA TRP A 558 -2.93 -8.11 -14.00
C TRP A 558 -2.80 -9.48 -13.32
N LEU A 559 -3.88 -9.98 -12.72
CA LEU A 559 -3.93 -11.30 -12.09
C LEU A 559 -4.51 -12.38 -13.02
N ARG A 560 -4.90 -11.99 -14.25
CA ARG A 560 -5.34 -12.89 -15.32
C ARG A 560 -4.15 -13.55 -16.01
N ASP A 561 -4.41 -14.51 -16.91
CA ASP A 561 -3.35 -15.20 -17.64
C ASP A 561 -2.73 -14.33 -18.75
N ALA A 562 -1.45 -14.62 -19.01
CA ALA A 562 -0.37 -13.71 -19.42
C ALA A 562 -0.08 -12.63 -18.35
N ARG A 563 0.59 -13.03 -17.27
CA ARG A 563 1.03 -12.14 -16.19
C ARG A 563 2.33 -11.43 -16.53
N GLU A 564 2.43 -10.17 -16.12
CA GLU A 564 3.65 -9.39 -16.26
C GLU A 564 4.82 -10.01 -15.45
N PRO A 565 6.08 -9.77 -15.86
CA PRO A 565 7.24 -10.22 -15.11
C PRO A 565 7.16 -9.83 -13.63
N GLY A 566 7.51 -10.76 -12.74
CA GLY A 566 7.49 -10.52 -11.31
C GLY A 566 6.13 -10.66 -10.61
N VAL A 567 5.01 -10.70 -11.35
CA VAL A 567 3.71 -11.06 -10.78
C VAL A 567 3.65 -12.60 -10.60
N PRO A 568 3.53 -13.13 -9.37
CA PRO A 568 3.64 -14.57 -9.13
C PRO A 568 2.51 -15.35 -9.79
N ARG A 569 2.78 -16.44 -10.53
CA ARG A 569 1.74 -17.26 -11.22
C ARG A 569 0.85 -18.05 -10.25
N GLY A 570 1.36 -18.38 -9.07
CA GLY A 570 0.66 -19.07 -8.00
C GLY A 570 -0.36 -18.21 -7.25
N MET A 571 -0.30 -16.89 -7.39
CA MET A 571 -1.23 -15.98 -6.74
C MET A 571 -2.61 -16.10 -7.39
N ARG A 572 -3.64 -16.44 -6.60
CA ARG A 572 -5.01 -16.58 -7.09
C ARG A 572 -5.89 -15.51 -6.48
N TRP A 573 -6.75 -14.93 -7.30
CA TRP A 573 -7.73 -13.99 -6.81
C TRP A 573 -8.72 -14.70 -5.87
N ARG A 574 -8.96 -14.10 -4.71
CA ARG A 574 -9.94 -14.54 -3.71
C ARG A 574 -10.69 -13.33 -3.16
N PRO A 575 -12.03 -13.38 -3.03
CA PRO A 575 -12.81 -12.31 -2.42
C PRO A 575 -12.24 -11.94 -1.06
N VAL A 576 -11.97 -10.63 -0.88
CA VAL A 576 -11.31 -9.99 0.26
C VAL A 576 -9.87 -10.47 0.54
N GLY A 577 -9.57 -11.77 0.43
CA GLY A 577 -8.25 -12.34 0.70
C GLY A 577 -7.14 -11.77 -0.20
N THR A 578 -7.43 -11.45 -1.47
CA THR A 578 -6.44 -10.81 -2.34
C THR A 578 -6.19 -9.35 -1.96
N PHE A 579 -7.24 -8.61 -1.59
CA PHE A 579 -7.10 -7.26 -1.04
C PHE A 579 -6.22 -7.27 0.22
N LEU A 580 -6.46 -8.19 1.16
CA LEU A 580 -5.62 -8.32 2.36
C LEU A 580 -4.18 -8.70 2.02
N ASN A 581 -3.97 -9.60 1.06
CA ASN A 581 -2.63 -10.03 0.65
C ASN A 581 -1.82 -8.86 0.08
N VAL A 582 -2.36 -8.17 -0.93
CA VAL A 582 -1.70 -7.01 -1.53
C VAL A 582 -1.56 -5.87 -0.51
N GLY A 583 -2.52 -5.72 0.41
CA GLY A 583 -2.43 -4.74 1.50
C GLY A 583 -1.29 -5.00 2.47
N VAL A 584 -0.95 -6.25 2.76
CA VAL A 584 0.26 -6.59 3.52
C VAL A 584 1.52 -6.36 2.69
N ASP A 585 1.47 -6.65 1.39
CA ASP A 585 2.59 -6.38 0.49
C ASP A 585 2.90 -4.87 0.39
N LEU A 586 1.90 -3.99 0.46
CA LEU A 586 2.09 -2.52 0.52
C LEU A 586 3.05 -2.12 1.65
N LYS A 587 2.85 -2.65 2.85
CA LYS A 587 3.73 -2.39 4.00
C LYS A 587 5.18 -2.79 3.70
N ASN A 588 5.38 -3.87 2.96
CA ASN A 588 6.70 -4.41 2.66
C ASN A 588 7.38 -3.69 1.47
N SER A 589 6.62 -2.90 0.71
CA SER A 589 7.12 -2.21 -0.49
C SER A 589 7.99 -0.99 -0.22
N THR A 590 7.98 -0.47 1.01
CA THR A 590 8.71 0.73 1.43
C THR A 590 9.90 0.43 2.35
N ASP A 591 10.33 -0.83 2.46
CA ASP A 591 11.47 -1.26 3.28
C ASP A 591 12.79 -0.97 2.54
N VAL A 592 13.23 0.28 2.60
CA VAL A 592 14.45 0.77 1.95
C VAL A 592 15.65 0.76 2.90
N VAL A 593 16.82 0.44 2.37
CA VAL A 593 18.09 0.56 3.10
C VAL A 593 18.88 1.74 2.53
N PRO A 594 19.27 2.72 3.37
CA PRO A 594 20.08 3.85 2.93
C PRO A 594 21.39 3.40 2.27
N GLY A 595 21.74 4.02 1.14
CA GLY A 595 22.95 3.74 0.38
C GLY A 595 22.91 2.45 -0.45
N VAL A 596 21.81 1.69 -0.39
CA VAL A 596 21.58 0.49 -1.21
C VAL A 596 20.39 0.76 -2.12
N PHE A 597 20.67 0.96 -3.41
CA PHE A 597 19.65 1.30 -4.39
C PHE A 597 19.30 0.05 -5.18
N VAL A 598 18.03 -0.36 -5.12
CA VAL A 598 17.51 -1.50 -5.91
C VAL A 598 16.25 -1.09 -6.69
N SER A 599 15.90 -1.88 -7.70
CA SER A 599 14.62 -1.75 -8.44
C SER A 599 13.68 -2.86 -8.01
N ARG A 600 12.95 -2.67 -6.91
CA ARG A 600 12.04 -3.69 -6.36
C ARG A 600 10.88 -3.05 -5.60
N GLY A 601 9.66 -3.51 -5.88
CA GLY A 601 8.48 -2.99 -5.20
C GLY A 601 8.36 -1.48 -5.43
N HIS A 602 8.26 -0.70 -4.36
CA HIS A 602 8.17 0.76 -4.47
C HIS A 602 9.52 1.49 -4.37
N ASP A 603 10.64 0.77 -4.46
CA ASP A 603 11.98 1.37 -4.53
C ASP A 603 12.41 1.57 -5.98
N TYR A 604 12.41 2.83 -6.43
CA TYR A 604 12.80 3.25 -7.78
C TYR A 604 14.20 3.86 -7.84
N ARG A 605 14.92 3.94 -6.70
CA ARG A 605 16.15 4.74 -6.59
C ARG A 605 17.26 4.26 -7.54
N ALA A 606 17.32 2.97 -7.85
CA ALA A 606 18.31 2.42 -8.77
C ALA A 606 18.15 2.86 -10.22
N SER A 607 16.93 3.24 -10.65
CA SER A 607 16.64 3.62 -12.04
C SER A 607 16.29 5.09 -12.20
N ILE A 608 15.98 5.80 -11.11
CA ILE A 608 15.46 7.17 -11.14
C ILE A 608 16.42 8.15 -11.81
N ALA A 609 17.74 7.99 -11.64
CA ALA A 609 18.73 8.89 -12.24
C ALA A 609 18.67 8.84 -13.78
N ARG A 610 18.64 7.63 -14.33
CA ARG A 610 18.49 7.38 -15.77
C ARG A 610 17.13 7.84 -16.29
N PHE A 611 16.05 7.53 -15.58
CA PHE A 611 14.73 8.01 -15.96
C PHE A 611 14.58 9.52 -15.88
N THR A 612 15.29 10.20 -14.97
CA THR A 612 15.31 11.67 -14.90
C THR A 612 16.00 12.25 -16.13
N SER A 613 17.18 11.73 -16.50
CA SER A 613 17.89 12.13 -17.72
C SER A 613 17.04 11.91 -18.97
N LEU A 614 16.40 10.75 -19.05
CA LEU A 614 15.55 10.37 -20.18
C LEU A 614 14.26 11.19 -20.26
N ALA A 615 13.50 11.21 -19.18
CA ALA A 615 12.18 11.81 -19.15
C ALA A 615 12.23 13.33 -19.29
N PHE A 616 13.29 13.97 -18.78
CA PHE A 616 13.49 15.41 -18.86
C PHE A 616 14.40 15.86 -20.01
N ASP A 617 14.91 14.92 -20.82
CA ASP A 617 15.74 15.21 -22.00
C ASP A 617 16.98 16.03 -21.64
N LEU A 618 17.69 15.50 -20.65
CA LEU A 618 18.95 16.01 -20.11
C LEU A 618 20.02 14.94 -20.33
N PRO A 619 20.49 14.75 -21.59
CA PRO A 619 21.42 13.68 -21.93
C PRO A 619 22.75 13.87 -21.22
N VAL A 620 23.33 12.76 -20.78
CA VAL A 620 24.63 12.70 -20.12
C VAL A 620 25.36 11.43 -20.54
N ASP A 621 26.68 11.48 -20.62
CA ASP A 621 27.50 10.32 -20.92
C ASP A 621 27.45 9.29 -19.77
N SER A 622 27.72 8.03 -20.10
CA SER A 622 27.60 6.92 -19.15
C SER A 622 28.59 7.01 -17.98
N GLU A 623 29.76 7.64 -18.18
CA GLU A 623 30.76 7.82 -17.12
C GLU A 623 30.28 8.82 -16.08
N THR A 624 29.82 9.99 -16.53
CA THR A 624 29.24 11.01 -15.66
C THR A 624 27.97 10.49 -14.98
N MET A 625 27.10 9.74 -15.67
CA MET A 625 25.94 9.10 -15.06
C MET A 625 26.34 8.13 -13.93
N ALA A 626 27.38 7.31 -14.14
CA ALA A 626 27.86 6.41 -13.10
C ALA A 626 28.45 7.17 -11.89
N SER A 627 29.10 8.32 -12.12
CA SER A 627 29.58 9.19 -11.03
C SER A 627 28.42 9.82 -10.25
N ILE A 628 27.37 10.28 -10.94
CA ILE A 628 26.14 10.76 -10.32
C ILE A 628 25.49 9.66 -9.48
N GLU A 629 25.28 8.46 -10.04
CA GLU A 629 24.68 7.32 -9.34
C GLU A 629 25.47 6.91 -8.09
N ARG A 630 26.81 6.99 -8.10
CA ARG A 630 27.66 6.78 -6.92
C ARG A 630 27.48 7.88 -5.87
N ALA A 631 27.47 9.15 -6.29
CA ALA A 631 27.30 10.29 -5.41
C ALA A 631 25.94 10.25 -4.69
N LEU A 632 24.86 9.92 -5.41
CA LEU A 632 23.51 9.80 -4.85
C LEU A 632 23.43 8.77 -3.72
N ARG A 633 24.04 7.59 -3.92
CA ARG A 633 24.08 6.55 -2.87
C ARG A 633 24.84 7.03 -1.64
N LEU A 634 26.00 7.67 -1.85
CA LEU A 634 26.86 8.14 -0.76
C LEU A 634 26.15 9.20 0.07
N ARG A 635 25.52 10.16 -0.60
CA ARG A 635 24.77 11.24 0.06
C ARG A 635 23.58 10.72 0.84
N GLU A 636 22.80 9.80 0.28
CA GLU A 636 21.68 9.20 1.01
C GLU A 636 22.16 8.50 2.29
N LEU A 637 23.29 7.79 2.21
CA LEU A 637 23.90 7.14 3.38
C LEU A 637 24.36 8.17 4.42
N THR A 638 24.99 9.26 4.01
CA THR A 638 25.39 10.36 4.90
C THR A 638 24.16 10.94 5.61
N TRP A 639 23.11 11.28 4.86
CA TRP A 639 21.87 11.84 5.42
C TRP A 639 21.18 10.90 6.39
N ALA A 640 21.16 9.60 6.11
CA ALA A 640 20.64 8.62 7.04
C ALA A 640 21.49 8.52 8.31
N THR A 641 22.82 8.59 8.18
CA THR A 641 23.75 8.55 9.31
C THR A 641 23.57 9.77 10.20
N ASP A 642 23.50 10.97 9.63
CA ASP A 642 23.31 12.23 10.35
C ASP A 642 21.98 12.24 11.12
N ARG A 643 20.90 11.74 10.51
CA ARG A 643 19.60 11.58 11.18
C ARG A 643 19.70 10.68 12.41
N VAL A 644 20.32 9.50 12.27
CA VAL A 644 20.48 8.56 13.38
C VAL A 644 21.34 9.17 14.50
N GLN A 645 22.46 9.80 14.15
CA GLN A 645 23.34 10.45 15.13
C GLN A 645 22.62 11.58 15.88
N ALA A 646 21.93 12.47 15.16
CA ALA A 646 21.20 13.57 15.76
C ALA A 646 20.05 13.09 16.67
N GLU A 647 19.33 12.04 16.28
CA GLU A 647 18.29 11.44 17.12
C GLU A 647 18.87 10.83 18.41
N GLN A 648 19.98 10.10 18.33
CA GLN A 648 20.63 9.55 19.52
C GLN A 648 21.15 10.64 20.46
N LEU A 649 21.74 11.70 19.89
CA LEU A 649 22.21 12.85 20.67
C LEU A 649 21.04 13.55 21.37
N GLN A 650 19.94 13.80 20.65
CA GLN A 650 18.74 14.41 21.25
C GLN A 650 18.19 13.57 22.40
N ARG A 651 18.03 12.25 22.21
CA ARG A 651 17.55 11.34 23.26
C ARG A 651 18.47 11.35 24.48
N ALA A 652 19.78 11.39 24.27
CA ALA A 652 20.76 11.48 25.34
C ALA A 652 20.66 12.82 26.09
N THR A 653 20.53 13.93 25.38
CA THR A 653 20.33 15.27 25.95
C THR A 653 19.04 15.34 26.79
N GLU A 654 17.92 14.82 26.28
CA GLU A 654 16.65 14.78 27.00
C GLU A 654 16.72 13.88 28.24
N ALA A 655 17.41 12.72 28.16
CA ALA A 655 17.62 11.85 29.30
C ALA A 655 18.46 12.53 30.39
N LEU A 656 19.52 13.23 30.00
CA LEU A 656 20.35 14.00 30.90
C LEU A 656 19.56 15.15 31.55
N GLN A 657 18.79 15.92 30.77
CA GLN A 657 17.93 16.98 31.28
C GLN A 657 16.90 16.46 32.29
N ARG A 658 16.26 15.30 32.03
CA ARG A 658 15.34 14.68 32.98
C ARG A 658 16.03 14.31 34.29
N GLN A 659 17.23 13.75 34.22
CA GLN A 659 18.00 13.36 35.40
C GLN A 659 18.49 14.58 36.20
N LEU A 660 19.00 15.61 35.53
CA LEU A 660 19.42 16.86 36.17
C LEU A 660 18.25 17.62 36.78
N SER A 661 17.08 17.60 36.13
CA SER A 661 15.85 18.19 36.67
C SER A 661 15.40 17.48 37.96
N GLN A 662 15.58 16.16 38.06
CA GLN A 662 15.35 15.43 39.31
C GLN A 662 16.31 15.85 40.43
N TRP A 663 17.47 16.39 40.09
CA TRP A 663 18.45 16.94 41.04
C TRP A 663 18.23 18.43 41.34
N GLY A 664 17.17 19.04 40.80
CA GLY A 664 16.84 20.45 41.06
C GLY A 664 17.62 21.46 40.21
N VAL A 665 18.38 21.01 39.21
CA VAL A 665 19.09 21.91 38.27
C VAL A 665 18.14 22.32 37.15
N THR A 666 17.77 23.61 37.08
CA THR A 666 16.73 24.13 36.17
C THR A 666 17.23 25.04 35.05
N ASP A 667 18.47 25.55 35.11
CA ASP A 667 19.09 26.36 34.06
C ASP A 667 20.35 25.66 33.51
N LEU A 668 20.33 25.34 32.21
CA LEU A 668 21.37 24.58 31.51
C LEU A 668 21.86 25.29 30.23
N SER A 669 21.60 26.59 30.10
CA SER A 669 21.94 27.39 28.91
C SER A 669 23.43 27.37 28.51
N GLY A 670 24.35 26.88 29.36
CA GLY A 670 25.79 26.78 29.08
C GLY A 670 26.46 25.40 29.20
N ALA A 671 25.76 24.33 29.60
CA ALA A 671 26.43 23.09 30.04
C ALA A 671 26.48 21.95 28.99
N ILE A 672 25.69 22.02 27.93
CA ILE A 672 25.64 20.97 26.89
C ILE A 672 26.10 21.57 25.56
N THR A 673 27.38 21.92 25.48
CA THR A 673 28.04 22.02 24.18
C THR A 673 28.45 20.61 23.74
N ALA A 674 28.07 20.23 22.53
CA ALA A 674 28.65 19.05 21.90
C ALA A 674 30.19 19.17 21.97
N PRO A 675 30.94 18.08 22.21
CA PRO A 675 32.39 18.15 22.16
C PRO A 675 32.78 18.73 20.79
N SER A 676 33.57 19.81 20.81
CA SER A 676 34.19 20.36 19.62
C SER A 676 34.97 19.25 18.92
N ALA A 677 34.74 19.13 17.61
CA ALA A 677 35.18 18.08 16.71
C ALA A 677 36.64 17.63 16.86
#